data_AF-A0A6L9M1S7-F1
#
_entry.id   AF-A0A6L9M1S7-F1
#
_cell.length_a   1.000
_cell.length_b   1.000
_cell.length_c   1.000
_cell.angle_alpha   90.00
_cell.angle_beta   90.00
_cell.angle_gamma   90.00
#
_symmetry.space_group_name_H-M   'P 1'
#
loop_
_entity.id
_entity.type
_entity.pdbx_description
1 polymer ?
#
loop_
_entity_poly.entity_id
_entity_poly.type
_entity_poly.pdbx_seq_one_letter_code
_entity_poly.pdbx_strand_id
1 'polypeptide(L)'
;MRTKKDIFADGTISFTPQELIDFEHTIKDCIAEFLPFTSYSLFFPREEATTIPEPEYRAEDKELILPLVFQGKMLCFFIAKGVRLTAPATAPKYIMALAGSVLEKLALYKKAITDPLTGLYSRNFFFGELEQAIEQVQGCLAAGSCRSGVESRTTDLSFSGTFGVLFLDLDTFQPVNERYGYLKGDDILAEIGHLLHMVCPKYTTVSRFANDKFAILVPDAKPRACFQLSEVIRSGISKLSFIDEMTRDTLRVTGSLGYVCYPQGLEGAQFRRTGSEQARMIVRKAREGMAVAKAQGRNRVFGYADILARGGRILEVLPMNRLMVSLGEAAGAKVGQRFLVRAPKGGQTVVPSPFKGEIVLVEVRDDVAFAEILHLGDAAWTIEESDRLKLIEGEESLFTDMEDVKDERMPNTDAATKLYRYSDFVSWFSEARLTPETFGLILIRILDQPDEQTDGYQDGMDQMAMNVARLAQGAFGETATGGRYGLNGMIFFQEGIARETLLERCLEIEKQAEDGLGIKISIGASHYPFLNFDRADILENSRKALEHALLLPEPHVAVFDSISMNLSADRKFMDGDIYGAIEEFKQALLADENNLLARNSLGICYGQLGRFEEARHEFESVVSLDKNDVLALYNLGWANHRLGDLKRAATSYHQCLKAEPGHVYSLVRLGSIEEKGGRLDAATALYKKAIVQPGGERMVYRSLARVSYKLGEVEGTREYLHLALKADHNDHQAMHMLAKLYLDQGEDPQIAEVLARQSAALSPGSDAYWETLVETLEAQGKAEEAAKVAARAAG
;
A
#
# COMPACT_ATOMS: atom_id res chain seq x y z
N MET A 1 45.46 -14.94 -8.21
CA MET A 1 46.01 -16.14 -7.54
C MET A 1 46.48 -15.77 -6.14
N ARG A 2 45.58 -15.85 -5.15
CA ARG A 2 45.95 -16.11 -3.75
C ARG A 2 45.58 -17.57 -3.52
N THR A 3 46.57 -18.37 -3.16
CA THR A 3 46.45 -19.82 -3.01
C THR A 3 45.45 -20.17 -1.92
N LYS A 4 44.48 -21.03 -2.26
CA LYS A 4 43.68 -21.83 -1.32
C LYS A 4 44.60 -22.40 -0.24
N LYS A 5 44.48 -21.91 0.99
CA LYS A 5 44.93 -22.61 2.19
C LYS A 5 43.69 -22.82 3.05
N ASP A 6 43.33 -24.09 3.15
CA ASP A 6 42.46 -24.74 4.14
C ASP A 6 41.12 -24.06 4.48
N ILE A 7 40.09 -24.51 3.78
CA ILE A 7 38.67 -24.21 4.07
C ILE A 7 38.19 -24.91 5.37
N PHE A 8 39.03 -25.76 5.97
CA PHE A 8 38.80 -26.45 7.25
C PHE A 8 39.98 -26.36 8.24
N ALA A 9 40.94 -25.44 8.03
CA ALA A 9 41.87 -25.13 9.12
C ALA A 9 41.05 -24.41 10.19
N ASP A 10 40.99 -24.98 11.39
CA ASP A 10 40.46 -24.32 12.59
C ASP A 10 40.74 -22.83 12.53
N GLY A 11 39.68 -22.01 12.51
CA GLY A 11 39.80 -20.56 12.46
C GLY A 11 40.72 -20.07 13.58
N THR A 12 42.00 -19.90 13.27
CA THR A 12 43.00 -19.44 14.22
C THR A 12 42.70 -17.97 14.46
N ILE A 13 42.08 -17.70 15.60
CA ILE A 13 41.79 -16.35 16.07
C ILE A 13 43.11 -15.62 16.17
N SER A 14 43.36 -14.66 15.28
CA SER A 14 44.49 -13.76 15.38
C SER A 14 44.08 -12.49 16.11
N PHE A 15 45.03 -11.92 16.86
CA PHE A 15 44.89 -10.58 17.41
C PHE A 15 45.56 -9.57 16.49
N THR A 16 44.88 -8.48 16.18
CA THR A 16 45.54 -7.31 15.59
C THR A 16 46.19 -6.45 16.69
N PRO A 17 47.21 -5.64 16.37
CA PRO A 17 47.77 -4.71 17.36
C PRO A 17 46.73 -3.78 17.98
N GLN A 18 45.74 -3.36 17.20
CA GLN A 18 44.64 -2.52 17.66
C GLN A 18 43.76 -3.25 18.69
N GLU A 19 43.39 -4.50 18.42
CA GLU A 19 42.59 -5.29 19.36
C GLU A 19 43.32 -5.51 20.69
N LEU A 20 44.65 -5.67 20.67
CA LEU A 20 45.45 -5.78 21.90
C LEU A 20 45.46 -4.49 22.72
N ILE A 21 45.37 -3.33 22.05
CA ILE A 21 45.19 -2.03 22.70
C ILE A 21 43.78 -1.96 23.30
N ASP A 22 42.75 -2.37 22.56
CA ASP A 22 41.37 -2.38 23.06
C ASP A 22 41.22 -3.30 24.29
N PHE A 23 41.95 -4.43 24.33
CA PHE A 23 42.00 -5.34 25.47
C PHE A 23 43.06 -5.00 26.53
N GLU A 24 43.78 -3.88 26.41
CA GLU A 24 44.93 -3.52 27.25
C GLU A 24 44.61 -3.61 28.75
N HIS A 25 43.50 -3.02 29.18
CA HIS A 25 43.08 -3.06 30.58
C HIS A 25 42.79 -4.48 31.07
N THR A 26 42.17 -5.31 30.23
CA THR A 26 41.87 -6.70 30.59
C THR A 26 43.15 -7.53 30.69
N ILE A 27 44.11 -7.30 29.78
CA ILE A 27 45.43 -7.93 29.81
C ILE A 27 46.16 -7.53 31.10
N LYS A 28 46.19 -6.23 31.40
CA LYS A 28 46.80 -5.70 32.63
C LYS A 28 46.20 -6.34 33.88
N ASP A 29 44.88 -6.34 34.00
CA ASP A 29 44.18 -6.85 35.19
C ASP A 29 44.43 -8.35 35.37
N CYS A 30 44.37 -9.14 34.30
CA CYS A 30 44.64 -10.58 34.37
C CYS A 30 46.11 -10.88 34.71
N ILE A 31 47.07 -10.11 34.19
CA ILE A 31 48.49 -10.28 34.53
C ILE A 31 48.75 -9.86 35.98
N ALA A 32 48.07 -8.82 36.48
CA ALA A 32 48.21 -8.34 37.84
C ALA A 32 47.77 -9.37 38.90
N GLU A 33 46.87 -10.31 38.57
CA GLU A 33 46.44 -11.39 39.47
C GLU A 33 47.60 -12.31 39.92
N PHE A 34 48.60 -12.52 39.05
CA PHE A 34 49.74 -13.41 39.33
C PHE A 34 51.10 -12.70 39.30
N LEU A 35 51.17 -11.44 38.84
CA LEU A 35 52.38 -10.64 38.79
C LEU A 35 52.11 -9.21 39.30
N PRO A 36 52.50 -8.87 40.54
CA PRO A 36 52.37 -7.50 41.04
C PRO A 36 53.41 -6.57 40.39
N PHE A 37 52.94 -5.45 39.79
CA PHE A 37 53.75 -4.39 39.19
C PHE A 37 53.18 -3.00 39.50
N THR A 38 54.01 -1.95 39.42
CA THR A 38 53.59 -0.56 39.69
C THR A 38 53.12 0.16 38.42
N SER A 39 53.72 -0.14 37.28
CA SER A 39 53.36 0.42 35.98
C SER A 39 53.68 -0.57 34.87
N TYR A 40 53.02 -0.41 33.72
CA TYR A 40 53.20 -1.28 32.57
C TYR A 40 53.15 -0.48 31.26
N SER A 41 53.71 -1.04 30.19
CA SER A 41 53.53 -0.54 28.82
C SER A 41 53.53 -1.68 27.81
N LEU A 42 52.66 -1.58 26.80
CA LEU A 42 52.65 -2.47 25.63
C LEU A 42 53.54 -1.89 24.52
N PHE A 43 54.51 -2.66 24.04
CA PHE A 43 55.38 -2.26 22.94
C PHE A 43 55.22 -3.21 21.74
N PHE A 44 54.84 -2.65 20.60
CA PHE A 44 54.63 -3.39 19.36
C PHE A 44 55.88 -3.28 18.47
N PRO A 45 56.56 -4.40 18.13
CA PRO A 45 57.73 -4.37 17.26
C PRO A 45 57.33 -3.97 15.82
N ARG A 46 58.22 -3.24 15.13
CA ARG A 46 57.99 -2.77 13.75
C ARG A 46 58.17 -3.87 12.69
N GLU A 47 58.90 -4.93 13.01
CA GLU A 47 59.16 -6.08 12.14
C GLU A 47 58.74 -7.37 12.86
N GLU A 48 58.15 -8.32 12.12
CA GLU A 48 57.79 -9.65 12.66
C GLU A 48 59.07 -10.39 13.08
N ALA A 49 59.22 -10.67 14.36
CA ALA A 49 60.38 -11.40 14.87
C ALA A 49 60.38 -12.85 14.34
N THR A 50 61.45 -13.22 13.62
CA THR A 50 61.65 -14.59 13.08
C THR A 50 61.94 -15.61 14.18
N THR A 51 62.37 -15.16 15.36
CA THR A 51 62.61 -15.98 16.55
C THR A 51 61.96 -15.32 17.77
N ILE A 52 61.22 -16.09 18.57
CA ILE A 52 60.61 -15.61 19.82
C ILE A 52 61.73 -15.29 20.82
N PRO A 53 61.89 -14.02 21.25
CA PRO A 53 62.90 -13.65 22.24
C PRO A 53 62.59 -14.28 23.60
N GLU A 54 63.62 -14.60 24.39
CA GLU A 54 63.40 -15.08 25.77
C GLU A 54 62.98 -13.92 26.69
N PRO A 55 62.12 -14.17 27.69
CA PRO A 55 61.73 -13.15 28.66
C PRO A 55 62.93 -12.72 29.51
N GLU A 56 63.14 -11.41 29.65
CA GLU A 56 64.30 -10.81 30.35
C GLU A 56 63.83 -10.11 31.63
N TYR A 57 64.45 -10.45 32.77
CA TYR A 57 64.25 -9.72 34.03
C TYR A 57 65.51 -8.93 34.39
N ARG A 58 65.39 -7.60 34.41
CA ARG A 58 66.46 -6.68 34.81
C ARG A 58 66.32 -6.36 36.29
N ALA A 59 67.11 -7.08 37.11
CA ALA A 59 67.04 -6.97 38.57
C ALA A 59 67.42 -5.57 39.10
N GLU A 60 68.32 -4.85 38.41
CA GLU A 60 68.74 -3.49 38.77
C GLU A 60 67.59 -2.48 38.67
N ASP A 61 66.81 -2.57 37.59
CA ASP A 61 65.69 -1.67 37.29
C ASP A 61 64.32 -2.16 37.79
N LYS A 62 64.28 -3.39 38.35
CA LYS A 62 63.04 -4.11 38.70
C LYS A 62 62.05 -4.16 37.53
N GLU A 63 62.57 -4.35 36.32
CA GLU A 63 61.83 -4.33 35.07
C GLU A 63 61.77 -5.75 34.48
N LEU A 64 60.56 -6.19 34.12
CA LEU A 64 60.33 -7.45 33.44
C LEU A 64 59.86 -7.16 32.01
N ILE A 65 60.62 -7.64 31.03
CA ILE A 65 60.27 -7.57 29.61
C ILE A 65 59.72 -8.93 29.21
N LEU A 66 58.41 -8.97 28.97
CA LEU A 66 57.70 -10.20 28.72
C LEU A 66 57.16 -10.22 27.28
N PRO A 67 57.67 -11.09 26.39
CA PRO A 67 57.09 -11.27 25.07
C PRO A 67 55.74 -11.98 25.19
N LEU A 68 54.69 -11.36 24.68
CA LEU A 68 53.35 -11.93 24.57
C LEU A 68 53.28 -12.76 23.29
N VAL A 69 53.18 -14.08 23.47
CA VAL A 69 53.18 -15.07 22.39
C VAL A 69 51.82 -15.78 22.36
N PHE A 70 51.22 -15.85 21.19
CA PHE A 70 49.97 -16.57 20.96
C PHE A 70 50.11 -17.49 19.73
N GLN A 71 49.77 -18.77 19.88
CA GLN A 71 49.87 -19.78 18.80
C GLN A 71 51.23 -19.79 18.07
N GLY A 72 52.32 -19.63 18.82
CA GLY A 72 53.68 -19.63 18.27
C GLY A 72 54.08 -18.35 17.52
N LYS A 73 53.24 -17.31 17.53
CA LYS A 73 53.56 -15.97 17.00
C LYS A 73 53.71 -14.96 18.12
N MET A 74 54.74 -14.14 18.03
CA MET A 74 54.94 -13.02 18.95
C MET A 74 54.07 -11.84 18.52
N LEU A 75 53.29 -11.28 19.46
CA LEU A 75 52.37 -10.18 19.20
C LEU A 75 52.95 -8.83 19.64
N CYS A 76 53.38 -8.72 20.89
CA CYS A 76 53.96 -7.50 21.47
C CYS A 76 54.79 -7.83 22.73
N PHE A 77 55.48 -6.84 23.28
CA PHE A 77 56.12 -6.93 24.59
C PHE A 77 55.25 -6.26 25.65
N PHE A 78 55.02 -6.96 26.76
CA PHE A 78 54.49 -6.42 28.00
C PHE A 78 55.66 -6.06 28.91
N ILE A 79 55.92 -4.75 29.07
CA ILE A 79 57.01 -4.25 29.90
C ILE A 79 56.40 -3.85 31.24
N ALA A 80 56.76 -4.58 32.31
CA ALA A 80 56.25 -4.33 33.66
C ALA A 80 57.37 -3.77 34.55
N LYS A 81 57.11 -2.67 35.25
CA LYS A 81 58.07 -2.04 36.18
C LYS A 81 57.67 -2.24 37.64
N GLY A 82 58.66 -2.29 38.52
CA GLY A 82 58.47 -2.47 39.96
C GLY A 82 58.19 -3.93 40.37
N VAL A 83 58.56 -4.89 39.53
CA VAL A 83 58.28 -6.33 39.71
C VAL A 83 59.24 -6.93 40.75
N ARG A 84 58.71 -7.74 41.68
CA ARG A 84 59.50 -8.52 42.65
C ARG A 84 59.42 -10.02 42.34
N LEU A 85 60.52 -10.63 41.91
CA LEU A 85 60.60 -12.07 41.64
C LEU A 85 61.43 -12.80 42.69
N THR A 86 60.93 -13.94 43.17
CA THR A 86 61.61 -14.79 44.16
C THR A 86 62.61 -15.78 43.55
N ALA A 87 62.44 -16.16 42.26
CA ALA A 87 63.29 -17.11 41.55
C ALA A 87 63.70 -16.59 40.15
N PRO A 88 64.77 -15.79 40.02
CA PRO A 88 65.00 -14.94 38.85
C PRO A 88 65.33 -15.68 37.54
N ALA A 89 65.90 -16.90 37.58
CA ALA A 89 66.36 -17.60 36.37
C ALA A 89 65.25 -18.36 35.62
N THR A 90 64.28 -18.95 36.33
CA THR A 90 63.21 -19.78 35.74
C THR A 90 61.83 -19.12 35.79
N ALA A 91 61.59 -18.20 36.73
CA ALA A 91 60.29 -17.54 36.85
C ALA A 91 59.83 -16.79 35.59
N PRO A 92 60.69 -16.05 34.84
CA PRO A 92 60.25 -15.33 33.64
C PRO A 92 59.63 -16.24 32.56
N LYS A 93 60.14 -17.47 32.40
CA LYS A 93 59.60 -18.45 31.43
C LYS A 93 58.22 -18.97 31.83
N TYR A 94 57.98 -19.21 33.13
CA TYR A 94 56.66 -19.60 33.63
C TYR A 94 55.64 -18.45 33.52
N ILE A 95 56.06 -17.21 33.80
CA ILE A 95 55.20 -16.03 33.67
C ILE A 95 54.81 -15.81 32.21
N MET A 96 55.73 -16.03 31.27
CA MET A 96 55.43 -15.97 29.83
C MET A 96 54.36 -17.00 29.43
N ALA A 97 54.43 -18.23 29.96
CA ALA A 97 53.40 -19.25 29.72
C ALA A 97 52.04 -18.87 30.31
N LEU A 98 52.00 -18.31 31.52
CA LEU A 98 50.77 -17.80 32.15
C LEU A 98 50.16 -16.65 31.35
N ALA A 99 50.98 -15.72 30.86
CA ALA A 99 50.52 -14.65 29.98
C ALA A 99 49.97 -15.19 28.66
N GLY A 100 50.54 -16.28 28.13
CA GLY A 100 49.96 -17.02 27.00
C GLY A 100 48.55 -17.55 27.30
N SER A 101 48.30 -18.06 28.51
CA SER A 101 46.97 -18.51 28.94
C SER A 101 45.97 -17.34 29.06
N VAL A 102 46.43 -16.14 29.43
CA VAL A 102 45.59 -14.92 29.40
C VAL A 102 45.15 -14.59 27.98
N LEU A 103 46.05 -14.72 27.00
CA LEU A 103 45.73 -14.52 25.60
C LEU A 103 44.78 -15.60 25.06
N GLU A 104 44.90 -16.86 25.51
CA GLU A 104 43.93 -17.92 25.19
C GLU A 104 42.54 -17.60 25.75
N LYS A 105 42.45 -17.13 27.00
CA LYS A 105 41.19 -16.67 27.60
C LYS A 105 40.58 -15.53 26.79
N LEU A 106 41.39 -14.55 26.35
CA LEU A 106 40.93 -13.46 25.49
C LEU A 106 40.49 -13.95 24.10
N ALA A 107 41.16 -14.96 23.55
CA ALA A 107 40.79 -15.53 22.26
C ALA A 107 39.44 -16.26 22.36
N LEU A 108 39.21 -17.01 23.44
CA LEU A 108 37.93 -17.64 23.74
C LEU A 108 36.83 -16.59 23.96
N TYR A 109 37.13 -15.50 24.67
CA TYR A 109 36.21 -14.38 24.85
C TYR A 109 35.83 -13.74 23.51
N LYS A 110 36.83 -13.43 22.66
CA LYS A 110 36.63 -12.91 21.31
C LYS A 110 35.74 -13.84 20.49
N LYS A 111 36.02 -15.16 20.50
CA LYS A 111 35.21 -16.18 19.83
C LYS A 111 33.76 -16.20 20.29
N ALA A 112 33.51 -15.95 21.57
CA ALA A 112 32.17 -15.96 22.14
C ALA A 112 31.35 -14.73 21.72
N ILE A 113 32.02 -13.60 21.50
CA ILE A 113 31.36 -12.33 21.14
C ILE A 113 31.31 -12.06 19.64
N THR A 114 32.08 -12.76 18.79
CA THR A 114 32.10 -12.55 17.33
C THR A 114 31.48 -13.71 16.53
N ASP A 115 30.94 -13.39 15.36
CA ASP A 115 30.48 -14.35 14.35
C ASP A 115 31.70 -14.92 13.58
N PRO A 116 31.82 -16.26 13.46
CA PRO A 116 33.00 -16.88 12.86
C PRO A 116 33.12 -16.62 11.35
N LEU A 117 32.01 -16.36 10.65
CA LEU A 117 32.03 -16.13 9.20
C LEU A 117 32.46 -14.70 8.86
N THR A 118 31.84 -13.73 9.52
CA THR A 118 31.98 -12.30 9.17
C THR A 118 32.99 -11.56 10.04
N GLY A 119 33.38 -12.12 11.18
CA GLY A 119 34.21 -11.45 12.17
C GLY A 119 33.51 -10.31 12.93
N LEU A 120 32.23 -10.04 12.62
CA LEU A 120 31.42 -9.02 13.28
C LEU A 120 30.94 -9.47 14.66
N TYR A 121 30.42 -8.56 15.48
CA TYR A 121 29.88 -8.93 16.78
C TYR A 121 28.62 -9.81 16.66
N SER A 122 28.41 -10.64 17.69
CA SER A 122 27.24 -11.47 17.85
C SER A 122 26.03 -10.64 18.26
N ARG A 123 24.83 -11.17 17.97
CA ARG A 123 23.56 -10.57 18.40
C ARG A 123 23.50 -10.31 19.92
N ASN A 124 24.02 -11.21 20.74
CA ASN A 124 23.97 -11.07 22.19
C ASN A 124 24.85 -9.92 22.68
N PHE A 125 26.05 -9.78 22.11
CA PHE A 125 26.94 -8.67 22.41
C PHE A 125 26.29 -7.32 22.01
N PHE A 126 25.67 -7.27 20.84
CA PHE A 126 24.94 -6.08 20.37
C PHE A 126 23.82 -5.63 21.35
N PHE A 127 23.02 -6.56 21.87
CA PHE A 127 21.98 -6.21 22.85
C PHE A 127 22.58 -5.70 24.17
N GLY A 128 23.70 -6.27 24.63
CA GLY A 128 24.39 -5.79 25.82
C GLY A 128 24.92 -4.35 25.66
N GLU A 129 25.53 -4.04 24.52
CA GLU A 129 25.99 -2.68 24.20
C GLU A 129 24.82 -1.70 24.05
N LEU A 130 23.72 -2.12 23.45
CA LEU A 130 22.52 -1.30 23.30
C LEU A 130 21.86 -1.01 24.66
N GLU A 131 21.80 -1.99 25.56
CA GLU A 131 21.30 -1.80 26.92
C GLU A 131 22.16 -0.80 27.70
N GLN A 132 23.49 -0.91 27.62
CA GLN A 132 24.40 0.06 28.23
C GLN A 132 24.24 1.47 27.64
N ALA A 133 24.09 1.59 26.31
CA ALA A 133 23.86 2.88 25.66
C ALA A 133 22.54 3.53 26.12
N ILE A 134 21.48 2.75 26.33
CA ILE A 134 20.21 3.23 26.87
C ILE A 134 20.39 3.74 28.30
N GLU A 135 21.04 2.97 29.16
CA GLU A 135 21.30 3.36 30.56
C GLU A 135 22.12 4.65 30.64
N GLN A 136 23.16 4.79 29.80
CA GLN A 136 23.98 5.98 29.73
C GLN A 136 23.17 7.21 29.32
N VAL A 137 22.37 7.12 28.25
CA VAL A 137 21.55 8.25 27.80
C VAL A 137 20.46 8.60 28.82
N GLN A 138 19.81 7.61 29.46
CA GLN A 138 18.83 7.88 30.52
C GLN A 138 19.49 8.53 31.75
N GLY A 139 20.70 8.12 32.11
CA GLY A 139 21.49 8.75 33.16
C GLY A 139 21.78 10.22 32.89
N CYS A 140 21.93 10.61 31.61
CA CYS A 140 22.07 12.01 31.20
C CYS A 140 20.75 12.80 31.18
N LEU A 141 19.61 12.13 30.93
CA LEU A 141 18.28 12.76 30.86
C LEU A 141 17.63 12.98 32.23
N ALA A 142 17.98 12.17 33.25
CA ALA A 142 17.48 12.35 34.61
C ALA A 142 18.18 13.53 35.30
N ALA A 143 17.44 14.63 35.51
CA ALA A 143 17.94 15.83 36.17
C ALA A 143 18.50 15.52 37.59
N GLY A 144 19.77 15.84 37.82
CA GLY A 144 20.38 15.89 39.16
C GLY A 144 21.54 14.94 39.46
N SER A 145 22.00 14.14 38.50
CA SER A 145 23.08 13.17 38.73
C SER A 145 24.18 13.26 37.66
N CYS A 146 25.01 14.30 37.76
CA CYS A 146 26.40 14.21 37.31
C CYS A 146 27.18 13.26 38.25
N ARG A 147 26.76 11.99 38.35
CA ARG A 147 27.54 10.96 39.04
C ARG A 147 28.55 10.42 38.04
N SER A 148 29.73 11.05 38.06
CA SER A 148 30.98 10.32 37.88
C SER A 148 30.92 9.08 38.78
N GLY A 149 30.83 7.88 38.20
CA GLY A 149 30.74 6.66 39.01
C GLY A 149 30.13 5.42 38.36
N VAL A 150 30.39 5.17 37.07
CA VAL A 150 30.56 3.80 36.58
C VAL A 150 31.85 3.85 35.76
N GLU A 151 32.90 3.18 36.24
CA GLU A 151 34.17 3.05 35.52
C GLU A 151 33.89 2.28 34.22
N SER A 152 33.55 3.02 33.16
CA SER A 152 33.53 2.52 31.80
C SER A 152 34.97 2.22 31.37
N ARG A 153 35.20 1.04 30.80
CA ARG A 153 36.51 0.54 30.36
C ARG A 153 37.11 1.29 29.15
N THR A 154 36.52 2.41 28.74
CA THR A 154 37.01 3.24 27.64
C THR A 154 36.83 4.72 28.00
N THR A 155 37.92 5.37 28.38
CA THR A 155 38.03 6.83 28.53
C THR A 155 37.96 7.50 27.16
N ASP A 156 37.37 8.72 27.12
CA ASP A 156 37.42 9.74 26.05
C ASP A 156 36.18 9.99 25.17
N LEU A 157 34.99 9.51 25.53
CA LEU A 157 33.75 9.91 24.82
C LEU A 157 32.88 10.81 25.71
N SER A 158 32.83 12.10 25.36
CA SER A 158 31.76 13.01 25.79
C SER A 158 30.47 12.55 25.12
N PHE A 159 29.70 11.70 25.81
CA PHE A 159 28.44 11.19 25.26
C PHE A 159 27.45 12.34 25.05
N SER A 160 27.01 12.53 23.81
CA SER A 160 25.78 13.26 23.58
C SER A 160 24.61 12.36 23.98
N GLY A 161 23.53 12.96 24.47
CA GLY A 161 22.33 12.22 24.91
C GLY A 161 21.54 11.53 23.79
N THR A 162 22.17 11.09 22.70
CA THR A 162 21.52 10.45 21.55
C THR A 162 22.36 9.33 20.95
N PHE A 163 21.71 8.31 20.40
CA PHE A 163 22.36 7.28 19.58
C PHE A 163 21.41 6.81 18.47
N GLY A 164 21.97 6.17 17.44
CA GLY A 164 21.24 5.61 16.31
C GLY A 164 21.39 4.11 16.21
N VAL A 165 20.31 3.41 15.85
CA VAL A 165 20.35 1.98 15.51
C VAL A 165 19.92 1.81 14.07
N LEU A 166 20.76 1.14 13.28
CA LEU A 166 20.50 0.77 11.89
C LEU A 166 20.28 -0.74 11.80
N PHE A 167 19.35 -1.13 10.93
CA PHE A 167 19.05 -2.52 10.63
C PHE A 167 19.11 -2.74 9.11
N LEU A 168 20.04 -3.59 8.68
CA LEU A 168 20.29 -3.92 7.28
C LEU A 168 19.81 -5.35 7.00
N ASP A 169 19.16 -5.52 5.86
CA ASP A 169 18.76 -6.82 5.35
C ASP A 169 19.03 -6.88 3.83
N LEU A 170 19.69 -7.94 3.39
CA LEU A 170 20.05 -8.12 1.99
C LEU A 170 18.80 -8.44 1.15
N ASP A 171 18.73 -7.82 -0.02
CA ASP A 171 17.61 -7.98 -0.92
C ASP A 171 17.76 -9.27 -1.73
N THR A 172 16.70 -10.08 -1.77
CA THR A 172 16.63 -11.31 -2.60
C THR A 172 17.76 -12.32 -2.35
N PHE A 173 18.29 -12.38 -1.12
CA PHE A 173 19.43 -13.23 -0.79
C PHE A 173 19.08 -14.73 -0.73
N GLN A 174 17.87 -15.09 -0.31
CA GLN A 174 17.42 -16.49 -0.29
C GLN A 174 17.51 -17.17 -1.68
N PRO A 175 16.97 -16.57 -2.77
CA PRO A 175 17.17 -17.11 -4.13
C PRO A 175 18.64 -17.29 -4.55
N VAL A 176 19.55 -16.45 -4.04
CA VAL A 176 20.99 -16.60 -4.31
C VAL A 176 21.51 -17.89 -3.68
N ASN A 177 21.15 -18.18 -2.42
CA ASN A 177 21.52 -19.43 -1.77
C ASN A 177 20.90 -20.66 -2.45
N GLU A 178 19.64 -20.56 -2.87
CA GLU A 178 18.94 -21.65 -3.57
C GLU A 178 19.56 -21.97 -4.94
N ARG A 179 20.06 -20.95 -5.66
CA ARG A 179 20.63 -21.11 -7.00
C ARG A 179 22.12 -21.43 -7.01
N TYR A 180 22.92 -20.82 -6.14
CA TYR A 180 24.40 -20.90 -6.16
C TYR A 180 24.98 -21.63 -4.93
N GLY A 181 24.14 -22.03 -3.97
CA GLY A 181 24.53 -22.75 -2.77
C GLY A 181 25.01 -21.87 -1.62
N TYR A 182 24.97 -22.42 -0.41
CA TYR A 182 25.31 -21.70 0.83
C TYR A 182 26.78 -21.28 0.90
N LEU A 183 27.71 -22.03 0.31
CA LEU A 183 29.14 -21.64 0.29
C LEU A 183 29.35 -20.30 -0.42
N LYS A 184 28.64 -20.07 -1.53
CA LYS A 184 28.70 -18.80 -2.25
C LYS A 184 28.01 -17.68 -1.48
N GLY A 185 26.91 -18.00 -0.80
CA GLY A 185 26.26 -17.09 0.14
C GLY A 185 27.20 -16.67 1.27
N ASP A 186 27.95 -17.61 1.83
CA ASP A 186 28.91 -17.36 2.90
C ASP A 186 30.05 -16.45 2.45
N ASP A 187 30.58 -16.65 1.23
CA ASP A 187 31.55 -15.73 0.62
C ASP A 187 31.00 -14.30 0.51
N ILE A 188 29.75 -14.16 0.07
CA ILE A 188 29.08 -12.86 -0.07
C ILE A 188 28.93 -12.19 1.31
N LEU A 189 28.51 -12.94 2.32
CA LEU A 189 28.32 -12.42 3.68
C LEU A 189 29.64 -12.03 4.33
N ALA A 190 30.72 -12.78 4.10
CA ALA A 190 32.07 -12.44 4.56
C ALA A 190 32.55 -11.11 3.95
N GLU A 191 32.36 -10.93 2.64
CA GLU A 191 32.75 -9.69 1.95
C GLU A 191 31.92 -8.48 2.42
N ILE A 192 30.62 -8.69 2.66
CA ILE A 192 29.75 -7.65 3.24
C ILE A 192 30.19 -7.30 4.67
N GLY A 193 30.59 -8.30 5.47
CA GLY A 193 31.17 -8.08 6.79
C GLY A 193 32.43 -7.22 6.72
N HIS A 194 33.31 -7.50 5.75
CA HIS A 194 34.51 -6.70 5.51
C HIS A 194 34.18 -5.26 5.09
N LEU A 195 33.22 -5.08 4.18
CA LEU A 195 32.75 -3.76 3.77
C LEU A 195 32.19 -2.95 4.95
N LEU A 196 31.39 -3.57 5.81
CA LEU A 196 30.84 -2.92 7.00
C LEU A 196 31.96 -2.49 7.96
N HIS A 197 32.97 -3.32 8.18
CA HIS A 197 34.12 -2.95 9.01
C HIS A 197 34.93 -1.78 8.46
N MET A 198 35.02 -1.64 7.13
CA MET A 198 35.72 -0.52 6.48
C MET A 198 34.91 0.78 6.46
N VAL A 199 33.60 0.69 6.27
CA VAL A 199 32.71 1.85 6.11
C VAL A 199 32.29 2.44 7.46
N CYS A 200 32.08 1.59 8.46
CA CYS A 200 31.55 2.01 9.74
C CYS A 200 32.64 2.71 10.61
N PRO A 201 32.31 3.81 11.31
CA PRO A 201 33.25 4.48 12.21
C PRO A 201 33.74 3.60 13.36
N LYS A 202 34.92 3.91 13.91
CA LYS A 202 35.60 3.09 14.94
C LYS A 202 34.75 2.77 16.17
N TYR A 203 33.92 3.69 16.62
CA TYR A 203 33.10 3.54 17.83
C TYR A 203 31.74 2.89 17.57
N THR A 204 31.50 2.38 16.36
CA THR A 204 30.22 1.74 16.04
C THR A 204 30.27 0.24 16.28
N THR A 205 29.23 -0.29 16.91
CA THR A 205 29.10 -1.73 17.16
C THR A 205 28.34 -2.34 15.98
N VAL A 206 29.07 -3.02 15.10
CA VAL A 206 28.50 -3.73 13.94
C VAL A 206 28.35 -5.20 14.29
N SER A 207 27.14 -5.73 14.12
CA SER A 207 26.81 -7.12 14.44
C SER A 207 26.10 -7.84 13.30
N ARG A 208 26.35 -9.16 13.21
CA ARG A 208 25.52 -10.05 12.41
C ARG A 208 24.34 -10.51 13.26
N PHE A 209 23.13 -10.08 12.90
CA PHE A 209 21.94 -10.26 13.73
C PHE A 209 21.32 -11.64 13.53
N ALA A 210 21.09 -12.04 12.28
CA ALA A 210 20.59 -13.36 11.89
C ALA A 210 20.71 -13.55 10.37
N ASN A 211 21.23 -14.69 9.90
CA ASN A 211 21.35 -15.04 8.48
C ASN A 211 22.02 -13.93 7.64
N ASP A 212 21.23 -13.19 6.87
CA ASP A 212 21.54 -12.11 5.94
C ASP A 212 21.25 -10.71 6.51
N LYS A 213 21.01 -10.62 7.82
CA LYS A 213 20.63 -9.39 8.53
C LYS A 213 21.74 -8.93 9.45
N PHE A 214 21.97 -7.62 9.44
CA PHE A 214 23.00 -6.95 10.23
C PHE A 214 22.39 -5.81 11.05
N ALA A 215 22.91 -5.59 12.25
CA ALA A 215 22.49 -4.50 13.12
C ALA A 215 23.70 -3.67 13.52
N ILE A 216 23.56 -2.35 13.47
CA ILE A 216 24.65 -1.38 13.68
C ILE A 216 24.19 -0.36 14.72
N LEU A 217 24.97 -0.22 15.79
CA LEU A 217 24.78 0.81 16.82
C LEU A 217 25.78 1.93 16.55
N VAL A 218 25.26 3.16 16.44
CA VAL A 218 26.04 4.36 16.21
C VAL A 218 25.87 5.29 17.41
N PRO A 219 26.87 5.41 18.29
CA PRO A 219 26.83 6.36 19.38
C PRO A 219 26.86 7.80 18.85
N ASP A 220 26.26 8.74 19.58
CA ASP A 220 26.23 10.18 19.24
C ASP A 220 25.70 10.48 17.81
N ALA A 221 24.60 9.83 17.43
CA ALA A 221 24.06 9.90 16.07
C ALA A 221 22.72 10.63 16.00
N LYS A 222 22.70 11.75 15.27
CA LYS A 222 21.47 12.45 14.86
C LYS A 222 20.84 11.77 13.63
N PRO A 223 19.52 11.97 13.36
CA PRO A 223 18.84 11.35 12.23
C PRO A 223 19.53 11.53 10.87
N ARG A 224 20.07 12.71 10.59
CA ARG A 224 20.81 12.99 9.35
C ARG A 224 22.10 12.14 9.23
N ALA A 225 22.81 11.93 10.33
CA ALA A 225 24.02 11.11 10.34
C ALA A 225 23.68 9.63 10.12
N CYS A 226 22.62 9.13 10.76
CA CYS A 226 22.12 7.77 10.54
C CYS A 226 21.72 7.54 9.09
N PHE A 227 21.00 8.49 8.47
CA PHE A 227 20.62 8.42 7.06
C PHE A 227 21.86 8.38 6.14
N GLN A 228 22.82 9.29 6.35
CA GLN A 228 24.04 9.34 5.55
C GLN A 228 24.85 8.05 5.64
N LEU A 229 25.07 7.52 6.85
CA LEU A 229 25.79 6.26 7.02
C LEU A 229 25.05 5.10 6.34
N SER A 230 23.72 5.05 6.48
CA SER A 230 22.89 4.04 5.83
C SER A 230 23.02 4.08 4.30
N GLU A 231 23.03 5.27 3.69
CA GLU A 231 23.19 5.44 2.24
C GLU A 231 24.60 5.07 1.77
N VAL A 232 25.64 5.36 2.55
CA VAL A 232 27.01 4.93 2.25
C VAL A 232 27.11 3.41 2.25
N ILE A 233 26.55 2.74 3.27
CA ILE A 233 26.51 1.27 3.36
C ILE A 233 25.74 0.69 2.17
N ARG A 234 24.55 1.20 1.89
CA ARG A 234 23.71 0.76 0.75
C ARG A 234 24.45 0.88 -0.58
N SER A 235 25.03 2.06 -0.83
CA SER A 235 25.80 2.35 -2.04
C SER A 235 27.02 1.42 -2.15
N GLY A 236 27.72 1.18 -1.04
CA GLY A 236 28.83 0.24 -0.96
C GLY A 236 28.43 -1.18 -1.37
N ILE A 237 27.36 -1.71 -0.78
CA ILE A 237 26.85 -3.06 -1.08
C ILE A 237 26.45 -3.16 -2.56
N SER A 238 25.75 -2.16 -3.10
CA SER A 238 25.28 -2.17 -4.50
C SER A 238 26.40 -2.18 -5.54
N LYS A 239 27.62 -1.80 -5.16
CA LYS A 239 28.81 -1.80 -6.03
C LYS A 239 29.56 -3.13 -6.00
N LEU A 240 29.29 -4.01 -5.04
CA LEU A 240 29.92 -5.31 -4.97
C LEU A 240 29.42 -6.20 -6.12
N SER A 241 30.35 -6.88 -6.77
CA SER A 241 30.06 -7.85 -7.82
C SER A 241 30.81 -9.15 -7.52
N PHE A 242 30.08 -10.26 -7.52
CA PHE A 242 30.65 -11.58 -7.24
C PHE A 242 30.57 -12.42 -8.51
N ILE A 243 31.64 -13.16 -8.82
CA ILE A 243 31.67 -14.06 -9.97
C ILE A 243 31.59 -15.48 -9.44
N ASP A 244 30.66 -16.29 -9.95
CA ASP A 244 30.60 -17.71 -9.64
C ASP A 244 31.60 -18.49 -10.50
N GLU A 245 32.43 -19.33 -9.88
CA GLU A 245 33.48 -20.08 -10.60
C GLU A 245 32.89 -21.18 -11.50
N MET A 246 31.71 -21.72 -11.15
CA MET A 246 31.10 -22.84 -11.86
C MET A 246 30.23 -22.35 -13.02
N THR A 247 29.36 -21.36 -12.79
CA THR A 247 28.44 -20.84 -13.82
C THR A 247 29.01 -19.67 -14.61
N ARG A 248 30.07 -19.01 -14.12
CA ARG A 248 30.61 -17.73 -14.64
C ARG A 248 29.60 -16.58 -14.62
N ASP A 249 28.51 -16.71 -13.88
CA ASP A 249 27.53 -15.64 -13.70
C ASP A 249 28.12 -14.51 -12.83
N THR A 250 27.77 -13.27 -13.14
CA THR A 250 28.07 -12.11 -12.29
C THR A 250 26.85 -11.78 -11.41
N LEU A 251 27.02 -11.94 -10.10
CA LEU A 251 26.03 -11.68 -9.07
C LEU A 251 26.18 -10.26 -8.54
N ARG A 252 25.05 -9.58 -8.36
CA ARG A 252 24.97 -8.30 -7.65
C ARG A 252 23.93 -8.43 -6.56
N VAL A 253 24.26 -7.93 -5.37
CA VAL A 253 23.37 -7.92 -4.21
C VAL A 253 23.11 -6.48 -3.83
N THR A 254 21.88 -6.17 -3.44
CA THR A 254 21.53 -4.87 -2.85
C THR A 254 21.08 -5.07 -1.41
N GLY A 255 21.05 -3.99 -0.64
CA GLY A 255 20.58 -4.01 0.75
C GLY A 255 19.52 -2.96 0.98
N SER A 256 18.53 -3.29 1.80
CA SER A 256 17.55 -2.35 2.31
C SER A 256 17.86 -2.07 3.78
N LEU A 257 17.87 -0.78 4.18
CA LEU A 257 18.19 -0.37 5.54
C LEU A 257 17.06 0.43 6.17
N GLY A 258 16.87 0.19 7.47
CA GLY A 258 16.03 0.99 8.34
C GLY A 258 16.85 1.58 9.48
N TYR A 259 16.51 2.77 9.94
CA TYR A 259 17.17 3.36 11.11
C TYR A 259 16.19 4.03 12.06
N VAL A 260 16.59 4.12 13.33
CA VAL A 260 15.88 4.82 14.39
C VAL A 260 16.89 5.55 15.27
N CYS A 261 16.51 6.72 15.79
CA CYS A 261 17.32 7.48 16.74
C CYS A 261 16.65 7.45 18.11
N TYR A 262 17.45 7.25 19.16
CA TYR A 262 17.01 7.38 20.55
C TYR A 262 17.47 8.74 21.08
N PRO A 263 16.62 9.49 21.82
CA PRO A 263 15.31 9.10 22.35
C PRO A 263 14.12 9.38 21.41
N GLN A 264 14.30 10.03 20.26
CA GLN A 264 13.19 10.50 19.40
C GLN A 264 12.27 9.38 18.88
N GLY A 265 12.79 8.16 18.78
CA GLY A 265 12.07 6.99 18.31
C GLY A 265 11.19 6.31 19.37
N LEU A 266 11.16 6.79 20.62
CA LEU A 266 10.30 6.24 21.68
C LEU A 266 9.21 7.24 22.11
N GLU A 267 8.10 6.70 22.59
CA GLU A 267 6.96 7.45 23.12
C GLU A 267 6.91 7.43 24.65
N GLY A 268 6.17 8.35 25.28
CA GLY A 268 6.16 8.61 26.73
C GLY A 268 6.04 7.36 27.61
N ALA A 269 5.12 6.43 27.30
CA ALA A 269 4.95 5.20 28.07
C ALA A 269 6.11 4.19 27.89
N GLN A 270 6.80 4.26 26.75
CA GLN A 270 7.88 3.34 26.38
C GLN A 270 9.16 3.63 27.18
N PHE A 271 9.37 4.87 27.61
CA PHE A 271 10.49 5.26 28.49
C PHE A 271 10.42 4.65 29.89
N ARG A 272 9.24 4.22 30.35
CA ARG A 272 9.06 3.61 31.69
C ARG A 272 9.41 2.11 31.71
N ARG A 273 9.66 1.51 30.54
CA ARG A 273 10.00 0.08 30.42
C ARG A 273 11.45 -0.19 30.79
N THR A 274 11.79 -1.45 31.04
CA THR A 274 13.17 -1.85 31.35
C THR A 274 14.11 -1.59 30.17
N GLY A 275 15.41 -1.38 30.43
CA GLY A 275 16.42 -1.15 29.37
C GLY A 275 16.43 -2.26 28.31
N SER A 276 16.26 -3.52 28.72
CA SER A 276 16.19 -4.67 27.79
C SER A 276 14.94 -4.64 26.89
N GLU A 277 13.77 -4.24 27.44
CA GLU A 277 12.56 -4.08 26.64
C GLU A 277 12.70 -2.92 25.66
N GLN A 278 13.26 -1.80 26.10
CA GLN A 278 13.54 -0.66 25.22
C GLN A 278 14.50 -1.04 24.08
N ALA A 279 15.57 -1.78 24.37
CA ALA A 279 16.50 -2.28 23.37
C ALA A 279 15.79 -3.12 22.29
N ARG A 280 14.92 -4.05 22.69
CA ARG A 280 14.12 -4.86 21.75
C ARG A 280 13.16 -4.02 20.93
N MET A 281 12.53 -3.01 21.54
CA MET A 281 11.62 -2.10 20.85
C MET A 281 12.33 -1.25 19.80
N ILE A 282 13.50 -0.70 20.12
CA ILE A 282 14.31 0.12 19.20
C ILE A 282 14.71 -0.73 17.97
N VAL A 283 15.19 -1.96 18.19
CA VAL A 283 15.53 -2.87 17.09
C VAL A 283 14.29 -3.21 16.25
N ARG A 284 13.12 -3.42 16.90
CA ARG A 284 11.86 -3.67 16.19
C ARG A 284 11.49 -2.49 15.28
N LYS A 285 11.57 -1.27 15.79
CA LYS A 285 11.30 -0.03 15.04
C LYS A 285 12.28 0.18 13.87
N ALA A 286 13.57 -0.10 14.06
CA ALA A 286 14.53 -0.08 12.96
C ALA A 286 14.19 -1.12 11.87
N ARG A 287 13.74 -2.32 12.28
CA ARG A 287 13.32 -3.38 11.36
C ARG A 287 12.07 -2.99 10.56
N GLU A 288 11.13 -2.28 11.17
CA GLU A 288 9.95 -1.76 10.48
C GLU A 288 10.33 -0.75 9.39
N GLY A 289 11.27 0.17 9.67
CA GLY A 289 11.84 1.05 8.65
C GLY A 289 12.44 0.28 7.48
N MET A 290 13.20 -0.79 7.77
CA MET A 290 13.78 -1.66 6.74
C MET A 290 12.69 -2.41 5.94
N ALA A 291 11.62 -2.85 6.60
CA ALA A 291 10.50 -3.52 5.92
C ALA A 291 9.78 -2.56 4.95
N VAL A 292 9.58 -1.30 5.34
CA VAL A 292 9.03 -0.26 4.46
C VAL A 292 9.99 0.03 3.30
N ALA A 293 11.29 0.08 3.55
CA ALA A 293 12.30 0.21 2.50
C ALA A 293 12.19 -0.92 1.45
N LYS A 294 12.03 -2.17 1.89
CA LYS A 294 11.79 -3.31 1.00
C LYS A 294 10.48 -3.18 0.24
N ALA A 295 9.38 -2.85 0.93
CA ALA A 295 8.06 -2.73 0.34
C ALA A 295 7.95 -1.64 -0.75
N GLN A 296 8.70 -0.55 -0.63
CA GLN A 296 8.65 0.54 -1.61
C GLN A 296 9.50 0.29 -2.87
N GLY A 297 10.18 -0.86 -2.97
CA GLY A 297 10.96 -1.27 -4.14
C GLY A 297 12.44 -1.55 -3.87
N ARG A 298 12.80 -1.90 -2.62
CA ARG A 298 14.14 -2.37 -2.20
C ARG A 298 15.28 -1.39 -2.50
N ASN A 299 16.53 -1.78 -2.19
CA ASN A 299 17.75 -0.98 -2.38
C ASN A 299 17.59 0.49 -1.96
N ARG A 300 17.12 0.72 -0.73
CA ARG A 300 16.89 2.07 -0.18
C ARG A 300 17.03 2.12 1.32
N VAL A 301 17.10 3.34 1.84
CA VAL A 301 17.11 3.64 3.26
C VAL A 301 15.77 4.26 3.67
N PHE A 302 15.25 3.89 4.83
CA PHE A 302 14.04 4.48 5.37
C PHE A 302 14.11 4.66 6.89
N GLY A 303 13.83 5.87 7.38
CA GLY A 303 13.81 6.15 8.82
C GLY A 303 12.48 5.76 9.46
N TYR A 304 12.50 5.26 10.70
CA TYR A 304 11.27 4.93 11.42
C TYR A 304 10.33 6.15 11.57
N ALA A 305 10.89 7.33 11.86
CA ALA A 305 10.11 8.57 11.98
C ALA A 305 9.39 8.97 10.68
N ASP A 306 9.90 8.54 9.52
CA ASP A 306 9.32 8.86 8.22
C ASP A 306 8.18 7.92 7.81
N ILE A 307 7.93 6.84 8.57
CA ILE A 307 6.96 5.79 8.20
C ILE A 307 5.54 6.36 8.18
N LEU A 308 5.15 7.08 9.22
CA LEU A 308 3.84 7.72 9.26
C LEU A 308 3.71 8.78 8.17
N ALA A 309 4.74 9.61 8.01
CA ALA A 309 4.67 10.73 7.09
C ALA A 309 4.59 10.30 5.61
N ARG A 310 5.34 9.25 5.20
CA ARG A 310 5.59 8.92 3.77
C ARG A 310 5.67 7.42 3.48
N GLY A 311 5.55 6.58 4.50
CA GLY A 311 5.76 5.13 4.42
C GLY A 311 4.51 4.33 4.10
N GLY A 312 3.32 4.89 4.37
CA GLY A 312 2.05 4.19 4.23
C GLY A 312 1.64 3.90 2.78
N ARG A 313 0.95 2.78 2.59
CA ARG A 313 0.31 2.40 1.33
C ARG A 313 -1.04 1.72 1.56
N ILE A 314 -1.84 1.69 0.53
CA ILE A 314 -3.09 0.92 0.48
C ILE A 314 -2.74 -0.52 0.12
N LEU A 315 -3.17 -1.44 0.97
CA LEU A 315 -2.98 -2.88 0.80
C LEU A 315 -4.13 -3.49 0.02
N GLU A 316 -5.36 -3.11 0.36
CA GLU A 316 -6.59 -3.67 -0.23
C GLU A 316 -7.70 -2.62 -0.18
N VAL A 317 -8.56 -2.63 -1.20
CA VAL A 317 -9.78 -1.81 -1.26
C VAL A 317 -10.97 -2.69 -0.87
N LEU A 318 -11.65 -2.35 0.21
CA LEU A 318 -12.79 -3.09 0.75
C LEU A 318 -14.12 -2.46 0.29
N PRO A 319 -15.24 -3.20 0.34
CA PRO A 319 -16.57 -2.64 0.08
C PRO A 319 -16.93 -1.48 1.01
N MET A 320 -17.91 -0.67 0.61
CA MET A 320 -18.45 0.44 1.42
C MET A 320 -17.40 1.51 1.80
N ASN A 321 -16.58 1.95 0.84
CA ASN A 321 -15.58 3.02 1.03
C ASN A 321 -14.52 2.73 2.12
N ARG A 322 -14.29 1.46 2.46
CA ARG A 322 -13.26 1.06 3.42
C ARG A 322 -11.97 0.64 2.72
N LEU A 323 -10.84 0.85 3.38
CA LEU A 323 -9.52 0.55 2.86
C LEU A 323 -8.71 -0.14 3.95
N MET A 324 -7.87 -1.10 3.57
CA MET A 324 -6.84 -1.64 4.45
C MET A 324 -5.51 -0.97 4.11
N VAL A 325 -4.85 -0.38 5.11
CA VAL A 325 -3.60 0.35 4.94
C VAL A 325 -2.45 -0.31 5.71
N SER A 326 -1.23 -0.10 5.23
CA SER A 326 0.00 -0.69 5.78
C SER A 326 0.54 0.02 7.04
N LEU A 327 -0.24 0.92 7.64
CA LEU A 327 0.17 1.70 8.81
C LEU A 327 -0.55 1.13 10.04
N GLY A 328 0.19 0.46 10.91
CA GLY A 328 -0.32 -0.06 12.18
C GLY A 328 0.16 0.74 13.40
N GLU A 329 -0.23 0.29 14.60
CA GLU A 329 0.23 0.83 15.88
C GLU A 329 1.76 0.74 16.01
N ALA A 330 2.36 -0.31 15.46
CA ALA A 330 3.81 -0.49 15.46
C ALA A 330 4.54 0.67 14.76
N ALA A 331 3.96 1.19 13.67
CA ALA A 331 4.45 2.36 12.94
C ALA A 331 4.12 3.69 13.64
N GLY A 332 3.34 3.68 14.73
CA GLY A 332 2.86 4.85 15.46
C GLY A 332 1.54 5.43 14.94
N ALA A 333 0.76 4.66 14.17
CA ALA A 333 -0.51 5.12 13.63
C ALA A 333 -1.57 5.20 14.74
N LYS A 334 -2.47 6.18 14.67
CA LYS A 334 -3.55 6.38 15.65
C LYS A 334 -4.89 6.53 14.94
N VAL A 335 -5.95 6.07 15.63
CA VAL A 335 -7.33 6.27 15.17
C VAL A 335 -7.61 7.78 15.07
N GLY A 336 -8.27 8.19 13.98
CA GLY A 336 -8.60 9.58 13.68
C GLY A 336 -7.59 10.27 12.75
N GLN A 337 -6.38 9.72 12.57
CA GLN A 337 -5.37 10.31 11.70
C GLN A 337 -5.79 10.30 10.24
N ARG A 338 -5.51 11.42 9.56
CA ARG A 338 -5.88 11.61 8.15
C ARG A 338 -4.69 11.56 7.22
N PHE A 339 -4.91 10.94 6.07
CA PHE A 339 -3.90 10.74 5.06
C PHE A 339 -4.42 11.16 3.69
N LEU A 340 -3.56 11.83 2.94
CA LEU A 340 -3.74 12.04 1.52
C LEU A 340 -3.29 10.79 0.75
N VAL A 341 -4.12 10.34 -0.19
CA VAL A 341 -3.84 9.22 -1.08
C VAL A 341 -3.26 9.74 -2.37
N ARG A 342 -2.14 9.17 -2.84
CA ARG A 342 -1.49 9.52 -4.10
C ARG A 342 -1.18 8.27 -4.93
N ALA A 343 -1.34 8.38 -6.24
CA ALA A 343 -0.90 7.36 -7.19
C ALA A 343 0.60 6.98 -7.02
N PRO A 344 0.98 5.72 -7.22
CA PRO A 344 2.38 5.32 -7.19
C PRO A 344 3.18 6.04 -8.30
N LYS A 345 4.39 6.52 -7.98
CA LYS A 345 5.31 7.09 -8.97
C LYS A 345 5.65 6.00 -10.00
N GLY A 346 5.05 6.08 -11.20
CA GLY A 346 5.24 5.12 -12.31
C GLY A 346 3.97 4.45 -12.82
N GLY A 347 2.78 4.76 -12.28
CA GLY A 347 1.49 4.31 -12.85
C GLY A 347 1.18 4.96 -14.20
N GLN A 348 0.50 4.23 -15.09
CA GLN A 348 0.07 4.71 -16.42
C GLN A 348 -0.99 5.82 -16.34
N THR A 349 -1.63 5.99 -15.20
CA THR A 349 -2.64 7.01 -14.95
C THR A 349 -1.98 8.36 -14.65
N VAL A 350 -1.94 9.23 -15.66
CA VAL A 350 -1.66 10.66 -15.48
C VAL A 350 -2.86 11.26 -14.77
N VAL A 351 -2.79 11.33 -13.44
CA VAL A 351 -3.79 12.05 -12.65
C VAL A 351 -3.45 13.55 -12.74
N PRO A 352 -4.38 14.43 -13.14
CA PRO A 352 -4.16 15.87 -13.19
C PRO A 352 -3.83 16.49 -11.82
N SER A 353 -4.24 15.82 -10.74
CA SER A 353 -3.96 16.21 -9.36
C SER A 353 -2.91 15.31 -8.69
N PRO A 354 -2.07 15.85 -7.80
CA PRO A 354 -1.13 15.05 -7.02
C PRO A 354 -1.78 14.08 -6.02
N PHE A 355 -3.09 14.16 -5.76
CA PHE A 355 -3.78 13.31 -4.78
C PHE A 355 -5.12 12.77 -5.31
N LYS A 356 -5.37 11.48 -5.10
CA LYS A 356 -6.61 10.78 -5.46
C LYS A 356 -7.76 11.03 -4.48
N GLY A 357 -7.46 11.33 -3.21
CA GLY A 357 -8.47 11.53 -2.17
C GLY A 357 -7.88 11.63 -0.75
N GLU A 358 -8.74 11.79 0.24
CA GLU A 358 -8.40 11.82 1.66
C GLU A 358 -9.07 10.66 2.39
N ILE A 359 -8.32 10.02 3.29
CA ILE A 359 -8.77 8.89 4.09
C ILE A 359 -8.53 9.17 5.58
N VAL A 360 -9.36 8.57 6.44
CA VAL A 360 -9.21 8.64 7.90
C VAL A 360 -9.07 7.24 8.48
N LEU A 361 -8.15 7.04 9.43
CA LEU A 361 -8.01 5.76 10.13
C LEU A 361 -9.14 5.58 11.13
N VAL A 362 -9.92 4.51 10.98
CA VAL A 362 -11.06 4.18 11.84
C VAL A 362 -10.68 3.14 12.91
N GLU A 363 -9.89 2.14 12.52
CA GLU A 363 -9.40 1.09 13.41
C GLU A 363 -7.92 0.86 13.14
N VAL A 364 -7.09 0.87 14.19
CA VAL A 364 -5.65 0.58 14.07
C VAL A 364 -5.35 -0.72 14.81
N ARG A 365 -4.68 -1.64 14.12
CA ARG A 365 -4.12 -2.88 14.68
C ARG A 365 -2.59 -2.80 14.71
N ASP A 366 -1.94 -3.83 15.22
CA ASP A 366 -0.47 -3.87 15.36
C ASP A 366 0.28 -3.51 14.06
N ASP A 367 -0.01 -4.20 12.95
CA ASP A 367 0.72 -4.05 11.67
C ASP A 367 -0.09 -3.38 10.55
N VAL A 368 -1.41 -3.30 10.68
CA VAL A 368 -2.34 -2.77 9.66
C VAL A 368 -3.40 -1.87 10.30
N ALA A 369 -3.98 -0.96 9.51
CA ALA A 369 -5.15 -0.20 9.93
C ALA A 369 -6.26 -0.26 8.87
N PHE A 370 -7.49 -0.08 9.32
CA PHE A 370 -8.65 0.12 8.47
C PHE A 370 -8.96 1.62 8.40
N ALA A 371 -9.10 2.11 7.19
CA ALA A 371 -9.40 3.49 6.89
C ALA A 371 -10.72 3.61 6.14
N GLU A 372 -11.35 4.77 6.23
CA GLU A 372 -12.53 5.13 5.45
C GLU A 372 -12.20 6.29 4.52
N ILE A 373 -12.73 6.24 3.30
CA ILE A 373 -12.58 7.30 2.30
C ILE A 373 -13.48 8.47 2.71
N LEU A 374 -12.87 9.57 3.14
CA LEU A 374 -13.60 10.80 3.44
C LEU A 374 -14.10 11.45 2.16
N HIS A 375 -13.19 11.69 1.21
CA HIS A 375 -13.51 12.24 -0.10
C HIS A 375 -12.53 11.76 -1.17
N LEU A 376 -13.00 11.68 -2.40
CA LEU A 376 -12.18 11.46 -3.59
C LEU A 376 -11.95 12.81 -4.27
N GLY A 377 -10.73 13.07 -4.74
CA GLY A 377 -10.33 14.30 -5.45
C GLY A 377 -11.19 14.59 -6.69
N ASP A 378 -11.62 13.54 -7.37
CA ASP A 378 -12.59 13.54 -8.47
C ASP A 378 -13.48 12.30 -8.29
N ALA A 379 -14.78 12.42 -8.58
CA ALA A 379 -15.72 11.31 -8.50
C ALA A 379 -15.38 10.18 -9.50
N ALA A 380 -14.66 10.50 -10.58
CA ALA A 380 -14.21 9.52 -11.57
C ALA A 380 -12.95 8.75 -11.14
N TRP A 381 -12.26 9.17 -10.08
CA TRP A 381 -11.01 8.52 -9.67
C TRP A 381 -11.25 7.38 -8.70
N THR A 382 -10.62 6.24 -8.96
CA THR A 382 -10.63 5.09 -8.07
C THR A 382 -9.31 5.00 -7.30
N ILE A 383 -9.45 4.74 -6.01
CA ILE A 383 -8.33 4.35 -5.16
C ILE A 383 -7.99 2.90 -5.49
N GLU A 384 -6.71 2.62 -5.67
CA GLU A 384 -6.19 1.33 -6.10
C GLU A 384 -5.22 0.76 -5.05
N GLU A 385 -4.99 -0.54 -5.13
CA GLU A 385 -3.93 -1.19 -4.36
C GLU A 385 -2.56 -0.57 -4.72
N SER A 386 -1.70 -0.41 -3.71
CA SER A 386 -0.38 0.22 -3.83
C SER A 386 -0.35 1.75 -3.99
N ASP A 387 -1.50 2.43 -3.93
CA ASP A 387 -1.54 3.87 -3.74
C ASP A 387 -0.83 4.25 -2.42
N ARG A 388 -0.13 5.39 -2.43
CA ARG A 388 0.72 5.85 -1.32
C ARG A 388 -0.02 6.84 -0.43
N LEU A 389 0.33 6.81 0.86
CA LEU A 389 -0.23 7.69 1.87
C LEU A 389 0.78 8.78 2.26
N LYS A 390 0.29 10.01 2.41
CA LYS A 390 1.00 11.13 3.02
C LYS A 390 0.19 11.62 4.22
N LEU A 391 0.81 11.65 5.40
CA LEU A 391 0.16 12.17 6.60
C LEU A 391 -0.18 13.66 6.40
N ILE A 392 -1.37 14.06 6.83
CA ILE A 392 -1.75 15.47 6.91
C ILE A 392 -1.22 16.01 8.24
N GLU A 393 -0.37 17.04 8.21
CA GLU A 393 0.19 17.66 9.41
C GLU A 393 -0.89 18.55 10.05
N GLY A 394 -1.78 17.92 10.81
CA GLY A 394 -2.59 18.58 11.84
C GLY A 394 -2.08 18.15 13.20
N GLU A 395 -2.02 19.07 14.17
CA GLU A 395 -1.70 18.76 15.57
C GLU A 395 -2.77 17.82 16.16
N GLU A 396 -2.63 16.52 15.90
CA GLU A 396 -3.45 15.45 16.45
C GLU A 396 -2.64 14.69 17.49
N SER A 397 -2.40 15.35 18.62
CA SER A 397 -2.08 14.66 19.87
C SER A 397 -3.35 14.61 20.71
N LEU A 398 -4.00 13.45 20.72
CA LEU A 398 -5.12 13.14 21.61
C LEU A 398 -4.70 13.02 23.09
N PHE A 399 -3.42 13.23 23.45
CA PHE A 399 -2.91 13.03 24.81
C PHE A 399 -1.72 13.93 25.22
N THR A 400 -1.55 15.11 24.63
CA THR A 400 -0.73 16.14 25.30
C THR A 400 -1.63 16.82 26.33
N ASP A 401 -1.20 16.67 27.58
CA ASP A 401 -1.72 17.27 28.82
C ASP A 401 -2.93 16.57 29.47
N MET A 402 -2.70 15.32 29.88
CA MET A 402 -3.26 14.83 31.14
C MET A 402 -2.55 15.53 32.30
N GLU A 403 -2.81 16.83 32.47
CA GLU A 403 -2.62 17.60 33.70
C GLU A 403 -3.02 19.07 33.44
N ASP A 404 -4.25 19.34 33.03
CA ASP A 404 -4.92 20.58 33.45
C ASP A 404 -6.46 20.45 33.39
N VAL A 405 -7.04 20.67 34.56
CA VAL A 405 -8.42 21.02 34.95
C VAL A 405 -9.55 20.80 33.93
N LYS A 406 -10.59 20.08 34.39
CA LYS A 406 -11.97 20.13 33.88
C LYS A 406 -12.40 21.58 33.66
N ASP A 407 -12.32 22.07 32.43
CA ASP A 407 -13.05 23.25 32.00
C ASP A 407 -14.03 22.85 30.89
N GLU A 408 -15.21 23.44 30.95
CA GLU A 408 -16.38 23.09 30.15
C GLU A 408 -16.09 23.24 28.65
N ARG A 409 -15.93 22.09 27.96
CA ARG A 409 -15.97 21.85 26.50
C ARG A 409 -15.98 23.11 25.61
N MET A 410 -14.84 23.80 25.46
CA MET A 410 -14.62 24.61 24.25
C MET A 410 -14.10 23.69 23.14
N PRO A 411 -14.84 23.50 22.02
CA PRO A 411 -14.39 22.69 20.90
C PRO A 411 -13.12 23.27 20.28
N ASN A 412 -12.15 22.39 19.97
CA ASN A 412 -10.91 22.82 19.32
C ASN A 412 -11.21 23.33 17.91
N THR A 413 -10.72 24.53 17.61
CA THR A 413 -10.86 25.14 16.29
C THR A 413 -9.62 24.87 15.44
N ASP A 414 -9.83 24.79 14.13
CA ASP A 414 -8.78 24.73 13.13
C ASP A 414 -8.03 26.07 13.08
N ALA A 415 -6.69 26.01 13.04
CA ALA A 415 -5.86 27.20 13.17
C ALA A 415 -6.06 28.21 12.03
N ALA A 416 -6.29 27.70 10.81
CA ALA A 416 -6.44 28.47 9.58
C ALA A 416 -7.87 29.03 9.44
N THR A 417 -8.88 28.18 9.53
CA THR A 417 -10.28 28.56 9.24
C THR A 417 -11.05 29.08 10.45
N LYS A 418 -10.56 28.83 11.68
CA LYS A 418 -11.26 29.07 12.96
C LYS A 418 -12.58 28.30 13.11
N LEU A 419 -12.85 27.33 12.24
CA LEU A 419 -13.98 26.42 12.33
C LEU A 419 -13.67 25.24 13.23
N TYR A 420 -14.67 24.47 13.64
CA TYR A 420 -14.44 23.23 14.39
C TYR A 420 -13.64 22.23 13.57
N ARG A 421 -12.75 21.48 14.22
CA ARG A 421 -12.09 20.33 13.59
C ARG A 421 -13.15 19.26 13.27
N TYR A 422 -12.88 18.40 12.29
CA TYR A 422 -13.83 17.37 11.83
C TYR A 422 -14.40 16.52 12.98
N SER A 423 -13.55 15.94 13.85
CA SER A 423 -13.99 15.10 14.96
C SER A 423 -14.88 15.86 15.95
N ASP A 424 -14.50 17.09 16.25
CA ASP A 424 -15.22 17.96 17.18
C ASP A 424 -16.54 18.41 16.58
N PHE A 425 -16.56 18.73 15.28
CA PHE A 425 -17.78 19.04 14.55
C PHE A 425 -18.74 17.85 14.52
N VAL A 426 -18.27 16.64 14.21
CA VAL A 426 -19.13 15.44 14.15
C VAL A 426 -19.69 15.10 15.54
N SER A 427 -18.86 15.23 16.59
CA SER A 427 -19.31 15.05 17.98
C SER A 427 -20.33 16.11 18.38
N TRP A 428 -20.04 17.39 18.10
CA TRP A 428 -20.94 18.51 18.39
C TRP A 428 -22.25 18.40 17.59
N PHE A 429 -22.19 18.12 16.29
CA PHE A 429 -23.35 17.93 15.41
C PHE A 429 -24.25 16.80 15.91
N SER A 430 -23.68 15.77 16.54
CA SER A 430 -24.46 14.67 17.10
C SER A 430 -25.36 15.07 18.27
N GLU A 431 -24.93 16.07 19.04
CA GLU A 431 -25.75 16.69 20.09
C GLU A 431 -26.66 17.80 19.50
N ALA A 432 -26.10 18.67 18.65
CA ALA A 432 -26.80 19.84 18.09
C ALA A 432 -27.95 19.50 17.15
N ARG A 433 -27.89 18.39 16.41
CA ARG A 433 -28.99 18.00 15.49
C ARG A 433 -30.27 17.59 16.22
N LEU A 434 -30.24 17.38 17.53
CA LEU A 434 -31.41 16.90 18.31
C LEU A 434 -32.34 18.04 18.73
N THR A 435 -31.84 19.27 18.82
CA THR A 435 -32.58 20.42 19.35
C THR A 435 -33.50 21.12 18.34
N PRO A 436 -33.09 21.46 17.11
CA PRO A 436 -33.93 22.26 16.22
C PRO A 436 -35.06 21.42 15.58
N GLU A 437 -36.20 22.03 15.31
CA GLU A 437 -37.29 21.38 14.55
C GLU A 437 -36.94 21.26 13.06
N THR A 438 -36.30 22.30 12.51
CA THR A 438 -35.82 22.35 11.12
C THR A 438 -34.37 22.84 11.08
N PHE A 439 -33.56 22.26 10.19
CA PHE A 439 -32.18 22.70 10.00
C PHE A 439 -31.69 22.33 8.60
N GLY A 440 -30.63 23.01 8.15
CA GLY A 440 -29.93 22.73 6.91
C GLY A 440 -28.47 22.37 7.18
N LEU A 441 -27.93 21.45 6.39
CA LEU A 441 -26.53 21.05 6.45
C LEU A 441 -25.89 21.21 5.07
N ILE A 442 -24.83 22.02 4.99
CA ILE A 442 -24.18 22.42 3.75
C ILE A 442 -22.76 21.86 3.74
N LEU A 443 -22.40 21.18 2.66
CA LEU A 443 -21.03 20.78 2.35
C LEU A 443 -20.53 21.65 1.21
N ILE A 444 -19.41 22.32 1.43
CA ILE A 444 -18.71 23.13 0.44
C ILE A 444 -17.40 22.45 0.12
N ARG A 445 -17.06 22.36 -1.17
CA ARG A 445 -15.84 21.76 -1.66
C ARG A 445 -15.13 22.70 -2.62
N ILE A 446 -13.84 22.89 -2.41
CA ILE A 446 -12.97 23.67 -3.29
C ILE A 446 -12.46 22.74 -4.41
N LEU A 447 -12.67 23.15 -5.66
CA LEU A 447 -12.27 22.40 -6.85
C LEU A 447 -10.86 22.79 -7.33
N ASP A 448 -10.47 24.05 -7.10
CA ASP A 448 -9.15 24.54 -7.49
C ASP A 448 -8.03 23.98 -6.62
N GLN A 449 -6.81 23.97 -7.18
CA GLN A 449 -5.61 23.45 -6.54
C GLN A 449 -4.46 24.46 -6.62
N PRO A 450 -3.60 24.56 -5.60
CA PRO A 450 -2.41 25.40 -5.63
C PRO A 450 -1.33 24.80 -6.56
N ASP A 451 -0.51 25.67 -7.15
CA ASP A 451 0.55 25.30 -8.11
C ASP A 451 1.54 24.23 -7.58
N GLU A 452 1.95 23.32 -8.47
CA GLU A 452 2.71 22.09 -8.18
C GLU A 452 4.12 22.28 -7.55
N GLN A 453 4.65 23.50 -7.45
CA GLN A 453 6.08 23.73 -7.17
C GLN A 453 6.46 24.03 -5.71
N THR A 454 5.56 23.93 -4.75
CA THR A 454 5.90 24.33 -3.37
C THR A 454 5.69 23.20 -2.37
N ASP A 455 6.68 23.01 -1.49
CA ASP A 455 6.61 22.19 -0.27
C ASP A 455 5.48 22.64 0.73
N GLY A 456 4.57 23.54 0.30
CA GLY A 456 3.45 24.11 1.05
C GLY A 456 2.09 23.96 0.35
N TYR A 457 1.79 22.80 -0.27
CA TYR A 457 0.45 22.50 -0.81
C TYR A 457 -0.66 22.66 0.25
N GLN A 458 -0.36 22.26 1.50
CA GLN A 458 -1.27 22.43 2.63
C GLN A 458 -1.50 23.91 2.94
N ASP A 459 -0.45 24.73 3.01
CA ASP A 459 -0.57 26.16 3.27
C ASP A 459 -1.39 26.88 2.18
N GLY A 460 -1.18 26.52 0.92
CA GLY A 460 -1.95 27.06 -0.20
C GLY A 460 -3.43 26.69 -0.10
N MET A 461 -3.74 25.42 0.22
CA MET A 461 -5.11 24.99 0.43
C MET A 461 -5.75 25.61 1.66
N ASP A 462 -5.01 25.76 2.76
CA ASP A 462 -5.45 26.41 3.99
C ASP A 462 -5.83 27.87 3.74
N GLN A 463 -5.09 28.57 2.89
CA GLN A 463 -5.41 29.95 2.51
C GLN A 463 -6.70 30.04 1.69
N MET A 464 -6.92 29.14 0.73
CA MET A 464 -8.17 29.08 -0.04
C MET A 464 -9.35 28.72 0.87
N ALA A 465 -9.18 27.71 1.73
CA ALA A 465 -10.17 27.30 2.71
C ALA A 465 -10.53 28.44 3.67
N MET A 466 -9.56 29.22 4.14
CA MET A 466 -9.79 30.40 4.99
C MET A 466 -10.66 31.45 4.30
N ASN A 467 -10.41 31.72 3.01
CA ASN A 467 -11.17 32.72 2.26
C ASN A 467 -12.61 32.26 2.02
N VAL A 468 -12.81 31.01 1.61
CA VAL A 468 -14.14 30.42 1.42
C VAL A 468 -14.90 30.32 2.75
N ALA A 469 -14.21 30.02 3.86
CA ALA A 469 -14.80 30.00 5.20
C ALA A 469 -15.43 31.33 5.58
N ARG A 470 -14.70 32.43 5.35
CA ARG A 470 -15.18 33.78 5.65
C ARG A 470 -16.38 34.17 4.80
N LEU A 471 -16.38 33.80 3.52
CA LEU A 471 -17.54 34.01 2.63
C LEU A 471 -18.77 33.26 3.14
N ALA A 472 -18.61 31.96 3.44
CA ALA A 472 -19.71 31.13 3.93
C ALA A 472 -20.25 31.63 5.29
N GLN A 473 -19.38 32.01 6.22
CA GLN A 473 -19.79 32.61 7.50
C GLN A 473 -20.55 33.93 7.29
N GLY A 474 -20.12 34.77 6.35
CA GLY A 474 -20.81 36.02 6.00
C GLY A 474 -22.20 35.79 5.40
N ALA A 475 -22.34 34.80 4.53
CA ALA A 475 -23.60 34.48 3.85
C ALA A 475 -24.63 33.79 4.76
N PHE A 476 -24.18 32.90 5.67
CA PHE A 476 -25.10 32.20 6.57
C PHE A 476 -25.40 32.98 7.87
N GLY A 477 -24.53 33.92 8.27
CA GLY A 477 -24.67 34.75 9.47
C GLY A 477 -24.20 34.06 10.76
N GLU A 478 -24.32 34.74 11.90
CA GLU A 478 -23.81 34.27 13.22
C GLU A 478 -24.50 33.00 13.76
N THR A 479 -25.58 32.55 13.11
CA THR A 479 -26.33 31.35 13.50
C THR A 479 -25.81 30.07 12.85
N ALA A 480 -24.91 30.18 11.88
CA ALA A 480 -24.25 29.02 11.27
C ALA A 480 -23.04 28.58 12.08
N THR A 481 -22.99 27.30 12.42
CA THR A 481 -21.79 26.69 12.98
C THR A 481 -21.06 25.91 11.90
N GLY A 482 -19.79 26.26 11.67
CA GLY A 482 -18.97 25.63 10.64
C GLY A 482 -17.92 24.66 11.21
N GLY A 483 -17.60 23.63 10.43
CA GLY A 483 -16.53 22.69 10.67
C GLY A 483 -15.67 22.50 9.42
N ARG A 484 -14.42 22.11 9.63
CA ARG A 484 -13.52 21.70 8.55
C ARG A 484 -13.80 20.24 8.17
N TYR A 485 -14.12 19.98 6.91
CA TYR A 485 -14.52 18.69 6.37
C TYR A 485 -13.49 18.19 5.32
N GLY A 486 -12.27 17.92 5.80
CA GLY A 486 -11.11 17.59 4.96
C GLY A 486 -10.25 18.79 4.60
N LEU A 487 -9.26 18.60 3.73
CA LEU A 487 -8.35 19.68 3.30
C LEU A 487 -9.05 20.72 2.42
N ASN A 488 -9.89 20.27 1.49
CA ASN A 488 -10.57 21.12 0.51
C ASN A 488 -12.07 21.24 0.78
N GLY A 489 -12.55 20.67 1.89
CA GLY A 489 -13.97 20.58 2.21
C GLY A 489 -14.32 21.27 3.52
N MET A 490 -15.53 21.80 3.58
CA MET A 490 -16.08 22.53 4.71
C MET A 490 -17.53 22.12 4.92
N ILE A 491 -17.96 22.12 6.18
CA ILE A 491 -19.33 21.78 6.54
C ILE A 491 -19.93 22.92 7.36
N PHE A 492 -21.19 23.27 7.09
CA PHE A 492 -21.92 24.30 7.82
C PHE A 492 -23.28 23.77 8.24
N PHE A 493 -23.62 23.99 9.51
CA PHE A 493 -24.92 23.68 10.08
C PHE A 493 -25.68 24.98 10.37
N GLN A 494 -26.92 25.06 9.88
CA GLN A 494 -27.78 26.23 10.02
C GLN A 494 -29.14 25.82 10.58
N GLU A 495 -29.53 26.41 11.71
CA GLU A 495 -30.84 26.18 12.32
C GLU A 495 -31.95 27.01 11.66
N GLY A 496 -33.16 26.46 11.58
CA GLY A 496 -34.38 27.19 11.19
C GLY A 496 -34.47 27.63 9.73
N ILE A 497 -33.58 27.17 8.85
CA ILE A 497 -33.54 27.60 7.44
C ILE A 497 -34.53 26.81 6.58
N ALA A 498 -35.32 27.51 5.76
CA ALA A 498 -36.19 26.90 4.76
C ALA A 498 -35.39 26.40 3.55
N ARG A 499 -35.93 25.40 2.84
CA ARG A 499 -35.26 24.75 1.70
C ARG A 499 -34.96 25.72 0.55
N GLU A 500 -35.88 26.62 0.23
CA GLU A 500 -35.73 27.59 -0.85
C GLU A 500 -34.63 28.61 -0.52
N THR A 501 -34.63 29.13 0.71
CA THR A 501 -33.61 30.05 1.20
C THR A 501 -32.23 29.39 1.29
N LEU A 502 -32.18 28.09 1.58
CA LEU A 502 -30.93 27.32 1.59
C LEU A 502 -30.27 27.29 0.21
N LEU A 503 -31.06 27.05 -0.85
CA LEU A 503 -30.57 27.04 -2.23
C LEU A 503 -30.08 28.43 -2.66
N GLU A 504 -30.86 29.48 -2.38
CA GLU A 504 -30.50 30.87 -2.69
C GLU A 504 -29.15 31.26 -2.06
N ARG A 505 -28.93 30.93 -0.79
CA ARG A 505 -27.66 31.19 -0.10
C ARG A 505 -26.49 30.39 -0.68
N CYS A 506 -26.70 29.14 -1.07
CA CYS A 506 -25.64 28.33 -1.68
C CYS A 506 -25.22 28.91 -3.04
N LEU A 507 -26.19 29.32 -3.87
CA LEU A 507 -25.91 29.98 -5.15
C LEU A 507 -25.19 31.33 -4.97
N GLU A 508 -25.54 32.08 -3.92
CA GLU A 508 -24.86 33.33 -3.59
C GLU A 508 -23.38 33.09 -3.22
N ILE A 509 -23.09 32.06 -2.42
CA ILE A 509 -21.72 31.74 -2.00
C ILE A 509 -20.87 31.30 -3.19
N GLU A 510 -21.42 30.45 -4.08
CA GLU A 510 -20.71 29.99 -5.27
C GLU A 510 -20.37 31.15 -6.20
N LYS A 511 -21.34 32.03 -6.46
CA LYS A 511 -21.11 33.24 -7.25
C LYS A 511 -20.08 34.18 -6.60
N GLN A 512 -20.14 34.39 -5.29
CA GLN A 512 -19.17 35.24 -4.59
C GLN A 512 -17.76 34.65 -4.56
N ALA A 513 -17.64 33.31 -4.51
CA ALA A 513 -16.35 32.63 -4.58
C ALA A 513 -15.72 32.77 -5.97
N GLU A 514 -16.52 32.60 -7.04
CA GLU A 514 -16.05 32.75 -8.41
C GLU A 514 -15.73 34.22 -8.75
N ASP A 515 -16.70 35.14 -8.57
CA ASP A 515 -16.54 36.56 -8.92
C ASP A 515 -15.55 37.29 -8.01
N GLY A 516 -15.53 36.93 -6.71
CA GLY A 516 -14.79 37.66 -5.68
C GLY A 516 -13.38 37.12 -5.42
N LEU A 517 -13.20 35.80 -5.45
CA LEU A 517 -11.92 35.15 -5.14
C LEU A 517 -11.28 34.46 -6.35
N GLY A 518 -12.03 34.25 -7.44
CA GLY A 518 -11.58 33.43 -8.57
C GLY A 518 -11.39 31.96 -8.18
N ILE A 519 -12.14 31.48 -7.18
CA ILE A 519 -12.05 30.11 -6.68
C ILE A 519 -13.31 29.35 -7.06
N LYS A 520 -13.15 28.26 -7.81
CA LYS A 520 -14.23 27.34 -8.15
C LYS A 520 -14.59 26.44 -6.97
N ILE A 521 -15.87 26.44 -6.62
CA ILE A 521 -16.40 25.62 -5.53
C ILE A 521 -17.62 24.81 -5.98
N SER A 522 -17.85 23.69 -5.31
CA SER A 522 -19.06 22.89 -5.44
C SER A 522 -19.76 22.78 -4.08
N ILE A 523 -21.08 22.90 -4.07
CA ILE A 523 -21.88 22.93 -2.84
C ILE A 523 -22.99 21.90 -2.89
N GLY A 524 -23.02 21.02 -1.89
CA GLY A 524 -24.08 20.05 -1.65
C GLY A 524 -24.80 20.37 -0.35
N ALA A 525 -26.10 20.66 -0.41
CA ALA A 525 -26.88 21.00 0.78
C ALA A 525 -28.05 20.04 1.00
N SER A 526 -28.44 19.83 2.25
CA SER A 526 -29.64 19.06 2.61
C SER A 526 -30.43 19.76 3.70
N HIS A 527 -31.73 19.44 3.79
CA HIS A 527 -32.67 20.05 4.72
C HIS A 527 -33.40 18.97 5.52
N TYR A 528 -33.64 19.22 6.80
CA TYR A 528 -34.48 18.41 7.67
C TYR A 528 -35.70 19.23 8.12
N PRO A 529 -36.92 18.63 8.12
CA PRO A 529 -37.24 17.27 7.70
C PRO A 529 -37.34 17.11 6.17
N PHE A 530 -36.96 15.95 5.66
CA PHE A 530 -37.16 15.57 4.25
C PHE A 530 -37.55 14.08 4.17
N LEU A 531 -38.69 13.78 3.56
CA LEU A 531 -39.30 12.45 3.54
C LEU A 531 -39.29 11.76 4.93
N ASN A 532 -38.85 10.50 4.99
CA ASN A 532 -38.75 9.64 6.16
C ASN A 532 -37.31 9.51 6.66
N PHE A 533 -36.39 10.40 6.26
CA PHE A 533 -35.00 10.37 6.70
C PHE A 533 -34.87 10.84 8.15
N ASP A 534 -34.05 10.12 8.91
CA ASP A 534 -33.74 10.48 10.28
C ASP A 534 -32.78 11.66 10.32
N ARG A 535 -32.72 12.34 11.47
CA ARG A 535 -31.78 13.46 11.71
C ARG A 535 -30.31 13.06 11.47
N ALA A 536 -29.97 11.78 11.66
CA ALA A 536 -28.64 11.24 11.43
C ALA A 536 -28.29 11.10 9.94
N ASP A 537 -29.28 10.84 9.08
CA ASP A 537 -29.10 10.62 7.64
C ASP A 537 -28.77 11.91 6.88
N ILE A 538 -29.00 13.07 7.50
CA ILE A 538 -28.84 14.38 6.86
C ILE A 538 -27.39 14.65 6.42
N LEU A 539 -26.40 14.14 7.16
CA LEU A 539 -25.01 14.22 6.73
C LEU A 539 -24.75 13.44 5.44
N GLU A 540 -25.29 12.24 5.34
CA GLU A 540 -25.18 11.40 4.15
C GLU A 540 -25.97 12.00 2.97
N ASN A 541 -27.13 12.57 3.23
CA ASN A 541 -27.94 13.27 2.23
C ASN A 541 -27.20 14.51 1.68
N SER A 542 -26.50 15.28 2.52
CA SER A 542 -25.63 16.37 2.05
C SER A 542 -24.49 15.86 1.18
N ARG A 543 -23.89 14.70 1.49
CA ARG A 543 -22.84 14.09 0.65
C ARG A 543 -23.38 13.69 -0.72
N LYS A 544 -24.55 13.04 -0.77
CA LYS A 544 -25.23 12.70 -2.02
C LYS A 544 -25.57 13.95 -2.85
N ALA A 545 -26.00 15.02 -2.19
CA ALA A 545 -26.22 16.30 -2.86
C ALA A 545 -24.91 16.92 -3.40
N LEU A 546 -23.79 16.77 -2.69
CA LEU A 546 -22.49 17.24 -3.19
C LEU A 546 -22.04 16.44 -4.42
N GLU A 547 -22.23 15.12 -4.42
CA GLU A 547 -21.96 14.28 -5.60
C GLU A 547 -22.82 14.68 -6.80
N HIS A 548 -24.11 14.97 -6.56
CA HIS A 548 -24.99 15.54 -7.57
C HIS A 548 -24.46 16.89 -8.10
N ALA A 549 -24.06 17.80 -7.21
CA ALA A 549 -23.55 19.11 -7.57
C ALA A 549 -22.28 19.06 -8.45
N LEU A 550 -21.42 18.07 -8.23
CA LEU A 550 -20.20 17.85 -9.03
C LEU A 550 -20.48 17.41 -10.48
N LEU A 551 -21.67 16.87 -10.75
CA LEU A 551 -22.07 16.44 -12.09
C LEU A 551 -22.83 17.52 -12.89
N LEU A 552 -23.24 18.60 -12.21
CA LEU A 552 -23.93 19.72 -12.85
C LEU A 552 -22.93 20.65 -13.56
N PRO A 553 -23.33 21.32 -14.66
CA PRO A 553 -22.55 22.43 -15.21
C PRO A 553 -22.54 23.61 -14.23
N GLU A 554 -21.57 24.52 -14.38
CA GLU A 554 -21.49 25.76 -13.58
C GLU A 554 -22.84 26.52 -13.60
N PRO A 555 -23.39 26.90 -12.43
CA PRO A 555 -22.82 26.77 -11.07
C PRO A 555 -22.99 25.38 -10.44
N HIS A 556 -21.94 24.86 -9.77
CA HIS A 556 -21.91 23.51 -9.20
C HIS A 556 -22.63 23.42 -7.84
N VAL A 557 -23.93 23.70 -7.79
CA VAL A 557 -24.74 23.73 -6.57
C VAL A 557 -25.93 22.79 -6.68
N ALA A 558 -26.10 21.89 -5.70
CA ALA A 558 -27.29 21.06 -5.61
C ALA A 558 -27.81 20.93 -4.16
N VAL A 559 -29.14 20.87 -4.04
CA VAL A 559 -29.83 20.53 -2.79
C VAL A 559 -30.37 19.11 -2.92
N PHE A 560 -30.25 18.33 -1.85
CA PHE A 560 -30.72 16.94 -1.80
C PHE A 560 -32.18 16.82 -2.26
N ASP A 561 -32.38 15.95 -3.24
CA ASP A 561 -33.62 15.78 -3.99
C ASP A 561 -33.70 14.37 -4.62
N SER A 562 -34.72 14.14 -5.46
CA SER A 562 -34.93 12.86 -6.14
C SER A 562 -33.78 12.51 -7.10
N ILE A 563 -33.12 13.51 -7.72
CA ILE A 563 -31.98 13.31 -8.63
C ILE A 563 -30.75 12.86 -7.84
N SER A 564 -30.51 13.48 -6.69
CA SER A 564 -29.42 13.11 -5.77
C SER A 564 -29.55 11.64 -5.33
N MET A 565 -30.77 11.19 -5.05
CA MET A 565 -31.04 9.77 -4.75
C MET A 565 -30.85 8.87 -5.96
N ASN A 566 -31.28 9.31 -7.15
CA ASN A 566 -31.12 8.55 -8.38
C ASN A 566 -29.63 8.26 -8.68
N LEU A 567 -28.77 9.27 -8.55
CA LEU A 567 -27.33 9.12 -8.74
C LEU A 567 -26.69 8.15 -7.73
N SER A 568 -27.07 8.28 -6.45
CA SER A 568 -26.64 7.37 -5.38
C SER A 568 -27.10 5.93 -5.65
N ALA A 569 -28.33 5.75 -6.13
CA ALA A 569 -28.89 4.44 -6.45
C ALA A 569 -28.20 3.81 -7.68
N ASP A 570 -27.91 4.60 -8.72
CA ASP A 570 -27.15 4.15 -9.89
C ASP A 570 -25.75 3.68 -9.47
N ARG A 571 -25.08 4.38 -8.55
CA ARG A 571 -23.78 3.96 -8.00
C ARG A 571 -23.88 2.62 -7.28
N LYS A 572 -24.86 2.43 -6.40
CA LYS A 572 -25.10 1.13 -5.74
C LYS A 572 -25.37 0.00 -6.72
N PHE A 573 -26.10 0.29 -7.80
CA PHE A 573 -26.34 -0.68 -8.87
C PHE A 573 -25.03 -1.10 -9.56
N MET A 574 -24.12 -0.15 -9.84
CA MET A 574 -22.81 -0.45 -10.43
C MET A 574 -21.91 -1.24 -9.47
N ASP A 575 -22.00 -0.97 -8.17
CA ASP A 575 -21.29 -1.72 -7.13
C ASP A 575 -21.85 -3.14 -6.90
N GLY A 576 -22.98 -3.48 -7.54
CA GLY A 576 -23.65 -4.77 -7.45
C GLY A 576 -24.66 -4.90 -6.30
N ASP A 577 -24.86 -3.86 -5.49
CA ASP A 577 -25.90 -3.80 -4.46
C ASP A 577 -27.27 -3.43 -5.07
N ILE A 578 -27.85 -4.38 -5.78
CA ILE A 578 -29.14 -4.20 -6.48
C ILE A 578 -30.28 -3.93 -5.47
N TYR A 579 -30.24 -4.54 -4.28
CA TYR A 579 -31.28 -4.33 -3.26
C TYR A 579 -31.21 -2.92 -2.66
N GLY A 580 -30.00 -2.44 -2.33
CA GLY A 580 -29.80 -1.07 -1.87
C GLY A 580 -30.18 -0.03 -2.92
N ALA A 581 -29.92 -0.31 -4.21
CA ALA A 581 -30.35 0.54 -5.31
C ALA A 581 -31.88 0.63 -5.43
N ILE A 582 -32.59 -0.50 -5.35
CA ILE A 582 -34.07 -0.55 -5.40
C ILE A 582 -34.70 0.33 -4.32
N GLU A 583 -34.21 0.24 -3.08
CA GLU A 583 -34.76 1.03 -1.98
C GLU A 583 -34.53 2.53 -2.19
N GLU A 584 -33.36 2.93 -2.70
CA GLU A 584 -33.10 4.35 -3.01
C GLU A 584 -33.91 4.86 -4.20
N PHE A 585 -34.09 4.08 -5.28
CA PHE A 585 -34.99 4.49 -6.37
C PHE A 585 -36.44 4.65 -5.91
N LYS A 586 -36.92 3.79 -5.00
CA LYS A 586 -38.24 3.97 -4.40
C LYS A 586 -38.32 5.27 -3.60
N GLN A 587 -37.29 5.59 -2.81
CA GLN A 587 -37.23 6.87 -2.09
C GLN A 587 -37.20 8.07 -3.06
N ALA A 588 -36.45 7.97 -4.16
CA ALA A 588 -36.44 8.99 -5.21
C ALA A 588 -37.83 9.22 -5.80
N LEU A 589 -38.59 8.16 -6.04
CA LEU A 589 -39.96 8.22 -6.55
C LEU A 589 -40.99 8.66 -5.51
N LEU A 590 -40.71 8.49 -4.21
CA LEU A 590 -41.51 9.09 -3.13
C LEU A 590 -41.27 10.60 -3.03
N ALA A 591 -40.04 11.07 -3.30
CA ALA A 591 -39.72 12.50 -3.38
C ALA A 591 -40.33 13.16 -4.63
N ASP A 592 -40.26 12.46 -5.77
CA ASP A 592 -40.79 12.92 -7.05
C ASP A 592 -41.29 11.76 -7.88
N GLU A 593 -42.61 11.58 -7.91
CA GLU A 593 -43.28 10.52 -8.66
C GLU A 593 -43.08 10.63 -10.19
N ASN A 594 -42.71 11.82 -10.67
CA ASN A 594 -42.49 12.11 -12.09
C ASN A 594 -41.03 11.90 -12.52
N ASN A 595 -40.15 11.43 -11.63
CA ASN A 595 -38.78 11.09 -12.00
C ASN A 595 -38.74 9.81 -12.85
N LEU A 596 -38.92 9.99 -14.17
CA LEU A 596 -38.97 8.90 -15.15
C LEU A 596 -37.66 8.11 -15.21
N LEU A 597 -36.52 8.77 -14.97
CA LEU A 597 -35.20 8.13 -14.94
C LEU A 597 -35.12 7.13 -13.79
N ALA A 598 -35.46 7.55 -12.56
CA ALA A 598 -35.49 6.67 -11.40
C ALA A 598 -36.46 5.50 -11.57
N ARG A 599 -37.62 5.76 -12.21
CA ARG A 599 -38.61 4.72 -12.51
C ARG A 599 -38.10 3.69 -13.52
N ASN A 600 -37.45 4.14 -14.59
CA ASN A 600 -36.83 3.26 -15.58
C ASN A 600 -35.68 2.46 -14.94
N SER A 601 -34.81 3.08 -14.15
CA SER A 601 -33.72 2.40 -13.43
C SER A 601 -34.24 1.38 -12.41
N LEU A 602 -35.33 1.67 -11.70
CA LEU A 602 -36.01 0.70 -10.83
C LEU A 602 -36.51 -0.53 -11.60
N GLY A 603 -37.11 -0.32 -12.78
CA GLY A 603 -37.52 -1.41 -13.67
C GLY A 603 -36.34 -2.27 -14.12
N ILE A 604 -35.19 -1.66 -14.43
CA ILE A 604 -33.95 -2.39 -14.78
C ILE A 604 -33.49 -3.25 -13.60
N CYS A 605 -33.50 -2.71 -12.38
CA CYS A 605 -33.13 -3.45 -11.18
C CYS A 605 -34.02 -4.70 -10.97
N TYR A 606 -35.35 -4.55 -11.10
CA TYR A 606 -36.26 -5.69 -11.03
C TYR A 606 -35.97 -6.72 -12.13
N GLY A 607 -35.66 -6.26 -13.34
CA GLY A 607 -35.28 -7.13 -14.44
C GLY A 607 -34.02 -7.96 -14.17
N GLN A 608 -33.01 -7.38 -13.53
CA GLN A 608 -31.77 -8.09 -13.14
C GLN A 608 -32.06 -9.17 -12.07
N LEU A 609 -32.99 -8.91 -11.15
CA LEU A 609 -33.44 -9.89 -10.16
C LEU A 609 -34.41 -10.94 -10.73
N GLY A 610 -34.71 -10.91 -12.03
CA GLY A 610 -35.68 -11.81 -12.67
C GLY A 610 -37.14 -11.51 -12.34
N ARG A 611 -37.42 -10.39 -11.67
CA ARG A 611 -38.77 -9.92 -11.29
C ARG A 611 -39.41 -9.17 -12.46
N PHE A 612 -39.56 -9.85 -13.59
CA PHE A 612 -39.95 -9.21 -14.86
C PHE A 612 -41.36 -8.63 -14.89
N GLU A 613 -42.29 -9.12 -14.06
CA GLU A 613 -43.64 -8.55 -13.92
C GLU A 613 -43.61 -7.15 -13.29
N GLU A 614 -42.76 -6.95 -12.27
CA GLU A 614 -42.57 -5.63 -11.63
C GLU A 614 -41.79 -4.69 -12.54
N ALA A 615 -40.76 -5.20 -13.22
CA ALA A 615 -40.06 -4.45 -14.26
C ALA A 615 -41.03 -3.96 -15.35
N ARG A 616 -41.93 -4.82 -15.83
CA ARG A 616 -42.96 -4.47 -16.80
C ARG A 616 -43.83 -3.33 -16.28
N HIS A 617 -44.29 -3.41 -15.02
CA HIS A 617 -45.13 -2.37 -14.43
C HIS A 617 -44.44 -1.00 -14.42
N GLU A 618 -43.16 -0.94 -14.01
CA GLU A 618 -42.41 0.32 -13.98
C GLU A 618 -42.20 0.89 -15.39
N PHE A 619 -41.84 0.05 -16.37
CA PHE A 619 -41.66 0.51 -17.75
C PHE A 619 -42.99 0.94 -18.40
N GLU A 620 -44.10 0.24 -18.13
CA GLU A 620 -45.44 0.65 -18.59
C GLU A 620 -45.82 2.03 -18.02
N SER A 621 -45.47 2.30 -16.76
CA SER A 621 -45.69 3.60 -16.14
C SER A 621 -44.87 4.70 -16.83
N VAL A 622 -43.59 4.47 -17.15
CA VAL A 622 -42.79 5.44 -17.92
C VAL A 622 -43.40 5.69 -19.30
N VAL A 623 -43.74 4.63 -20.03
CA VAL A 623 -44.35 4.72 -21.37
C VAL A 623 -45.74 5.40 -21.35
N SER A 624 -46.46 5.32 -20.23
CA SER A 624 -47.74 6.00 -20.07
C SER A 624 -47.60 7.52 -19.98
N LEU A 625 -46.49 8.00 -19.41
CA LEU A 625 -46.15 9.41 -19.22
C LEU A 625 -45.43 9.96 -20.46
N ASP A 626 -44.45 9.23 -21.00
CA ASP A 626 -43.80 9.51 -22.28
C ASP A 626 -43.94 8.32 -23.24
N LYS A 627 -44.87 8.45 -24.19
CA LYS A 627 -45.18 7.40 -25.18
C LYS A 627 -44.05 7.15 -26.19
N ASN A 628 -43.07 8.04 -26.28
CA ASN A 628 -41.98 7.97 -27.25
C ASN A 628 -40.61 7.74 -26.57
N ASP A 629 -40.57 7.48 -25.26
CA ASP A 629 -39.32 7.16 -24.56
C ASP A 629 -38.72 5.87 -25.12
N VAL A 630 -37.62 6.01 -25.87
CA VAL A 630 -36.97 4.92 -26.60
C VAL A 630 -36.45 3.85 -25.62
N LEU A 631 -35.87 4.27 -24.50
CA LEU A 631 -35.26 3.39 -23.51
C LEU A 631 -36.33 2.57 -22.80
N ALA A 632 -37.41 3.22 -22.33
CA ALA A 632 -38.52 2.56 -21.68
C ALA A 632 -39.28 1.62 -22.62
N LEU A 633 -39.50 2.02 -23.89
CA LEU A 633 -40.13 1.14 -24.89
C LEU A 633 -39.28 -0.10 -25.20
N TYR A 634 -37.96 0.04 -25.31
CA TYR A 634 -37.07 -1.09 -25.47
C TYR A 634 -37.06 -2.00 -24.24
N ASN A 635 -36.95 -1.40 -23.04
CA ASN A 635 -36.93 -2.13 -21.77
C ASN A 635 -38.25 -2.86 -21.50
N LEU A 636 -39.38 -2.25 -21.83
CA LEU A 636 -40.70 -2.89 -21.80
C LEU A 636 -40.78 -4.08 -22.76
N GLY A 637 -40.25 -3.92 -23.97
CA GLY A 637 -40.16 -5.02 -24.94
C GLY A 637 -39.29 -6.16 -24.41
N TRP A 638 -38.18 -5.83 -23.76
CA TRP A 638 -37.28 -6.80 -23.13
C TRP A 638 -37.94 -7.55 -21.96
N ALA A 639 -38.61 -6.85 -21.05
CA ALA A 639 -39.34 -7.46 -19.95
C ALA A 639 -40.44 -8.42 -20.46
N ASN A 640 -41.24 -7.99 -21.44
CA ASN A 640 -42.27 -8.83 -22.06
C ASN A 640 -41.68 -10.06 -22.77
N HIS A 641 -40.53 -9.91 -23.44
CA HIS A 641 -39.84 -11.03 -24.07
C HIS A 641 -39.37 -12.05 -23.03
N ARG A 642 -38.85 -11.59 -21.89
CA ARG A 642 -38.42 -12.48 -20.78
C ARG A 642 -39.58 -13.17 -20.08
N LEU A 643 -40.76 -12.54 -20.05
CA LEU A 643 -42.02 -13.15 -19.61
C LEU A 643 -42.62 -14.14 -20.63
N GLY A 644 -42.07 -14.21 -21.84
CA GLY A 644 -42.58 -15.07 -22.92
C GLY A 644 -43.73 -14.47 -23.73
N ASP A 645 -44.20 -13.25 -23.41
CA ASP A 645 -45.20 -12.54 -24.22
C ASP A 645 -44.53 -11.87 -25.42
N LEU A 646 -44.20 -12.69 -26.43
CA LEU A 646 -43.54 -12.25 -27.66
C LEU A 646 -44.39 -11.24 -28.46
N LYS A 647 -45.73 -11.26 -28.30
CA LYS A 647 -46.64 -10.34 -29.01
C LYS A 647 -46.54 -8.94 -28.43
N ARG A 648 -46.59 -8.81 -27.10
CA ARG A 648 -46.37 -7.51 -26.44
C ARG A 648 -44.95 -7.02 -26.65
N ALA A 649 -43.97 -7.91 -26.55
CA ALA A 649 -42.57 -7.58 -26.81
C ALA A 649 -42.37 -6.96 -28.21
N ALA A 650 -42.90 -7.62 -29.26
CA ALA A 650 -42.82 -7.10 -30.61
C ALA A 650 -43.54 -5.76 -30.76
N THR A 651 -44.70 -5.59 -30.11
CA THR A 651 -45.42 -4.31 -30.10
C THR A 651 -44.58 -3.17 -29.53
N SER A 652 -43.96 -3.38 -28.36
CA SER A 652 -43.09 -2.38 -27.72
C SER A 652 -41.85 -2.08 -28.55
N TYR A 653 -41.21 -3.10 -29.14
CA TYR A 653 -40.06 -2.86 -30.02
C TYR A 653 -40.46 -2.14 -31.31
N HIS A 654 -41.63 -2.41 -31.89
CA HIS A 654 -42.13 -1.65 -33.03
C HIS A 654 -42.44 -0.20 -32.67
N GLN A 655 -42.96 0.07 -31.47
CA GLN A 655 -43.13 1.44 -30.97
C GLN A 655 -41.79 2.13 -30.78
N CYS A 656 -40.80 1.44 -30.19
CA CYS A 656 -39.43 1.92 -30.07
C CYS A 656 -38.87 2.31 -31.46
N LEU A 657 -39.06 1.48 -32.49
CA LEU A 657 -38.63 1.79 -33.86
C LEU A 657 -39.45 2.86 -34.58
N LYS A 658 -40.66 3.18 -34.10
CA LYS A 658 -41.40 4.35 -34.58
C LYS A 658 -40.81 5.64 -34.02
N ALA A 659 -40.36 5.62 -32.76
CA ALA A 659 -39.68 6.74 -32.12
C ALA A 659 -38.25 6.91 -32.66
N GLU A 660 -37.48 5.82 -32.75
CA GLU A 660 -36.13 5.79 -33.27
C GLU A 660 -35.94 4.65 -34.30
N PRO A 661 -36.11 4.92 -35.61
CA PRO A 661 -36.02 3.90 -36.66
C PRO A 661 -34.68 3.15 -36.72
N GLY A 662 -33.62 3.73 -36.19
CA GLY A 662 -32.26 3.18 -36.16
C GLY A 662 -31.92 2.36 -34.90
N HIS A 663 -32.85 2.20 -33.95
CA HIS A 663 -32.53 1.58 -32.67
C HIS A 663 -32.11 0.10 -32.81
N VAL A 664 -30.80 -0.14 -32.75
CA VAL A 664 -30.16 -1.43 -33.07
C VAL A 664 -30.70 -2.58 -32.24
N TYR A 665 -30.79 -2.39 -30.92
CA TYR A 665 -31.24 -3.44 -30.01
C TYR A 665 -32.68 -3.87 -30.30
N SER A 666 -33.57 -2.93 -30.64
CA SER A 666 -34.96 -3.23 -31.00
C SER A 666 -35.06 -3.98 -32.32
N LEU A 667 -34.28 -3.59 -33.34
CA LEU A 667 -34.20 -4.32 -34.62
C LEU A 667 -33.72 -5.76 -34.42
N VAL A 668 -32.67 -5.96 -33.62
CA VAL A 668 -32.13 -7.29 -33.31
C VAL A 668 -33.12 -8.15 -32.55
N ARG A 669 -33.81 -7.59 -31.54
CA ARG A 669 -34.79 -8.32 -30.74
C ARG A 669 -36.02 -8.70 -31.55
N LEU A 670 -36.52 -7.80 -32.40
CA LEU A 670 -37.59 -8.13 -33.36
C LEU A 670 -37.15 -9.20 -34.35
N GLY A 671 -35.95 -9.08 -34.93
CA GLY A 671 -35.40 -10.10 -35.81
C GLY A 671 -35.36 -11.47 -35.14
N SER A 672 -35.02 -11.53 -33.85
CA SER A 672 -35.00 -12.78 -33.07
C SER A 672 -36.40 -13.34 -32.81
N ILE A 673 -37.40 -12.47 -32.57
CA ILE A 673 -38.81 -12.89 -32.43
C ILE A 673 -39.32 -13.47 -33.76
N GLU A 674 -39.04 -12.81 -34.88
CA GLU A 674 -39.40 -13.26 -36.22
C GLU A 674 -38.70 -14.57 -36.61
N GLU A 675 -37.41 -14.70 -36.28
CA GLU A 675 -36.63 -15.93 -36.47
C GLU A 675 -37.25 -17.11 -35.71
N LYS A 676 -37.57 -16.93 -34.43
CA LYS A 676 -38.24 -17.96 -33.61
C LYS A 676 -39.65 -18.27 -34.12
N GLY A 677 -40.33 -17.28 -34.70
CA GLY A 677 -41.63 -17.43 -35.34
C GLY A 677 -41.60 -18.09 -36.73
N GLY A 678 -40.42 -18.47 -37.23
CA GLY A 678 -40.24 -19.11 -38.54
C GLY A 678 -40.30 -18.16 -39.74
N ARG A 679 -40.44 -16.85 -39.52
CA ARG A 679 -40.50 -15.84 -40.59
C ARG A 679 -39.09 -15.35 -40.93
N LEU A 680 -38.32 -16.23 -41.54
CA LEU A 680 -36.88 -16.06 -41.80
C LEU A 680 -36.57 -14.86 -42.72
N ASP A 681 -37.41 -14.59 -43.73
CA ASP A 681 -37.23 -13.42 -44.62
C ASP A 681 -37.41 -12.10 -43.87
N ALA A 682 -38.42 -12.02 -42.99
CA ALA A 682 -38.67 -10.85 -42.17
C ALA A 682 -37.54 -10.63 -41.15
N ALA A 683 -37.05 -11.71 -40.53
CA ALA A 683 -35.89 -11.67 -39.65
C ALA A 683 -34.64 -11.15 -40.38
N THR A 684 -34.37 -11.66 -41.59
CA THR A 684 -33.26 -11.21 -42.43
C THR A 684 -33.36 -9.72 -42.76
N ALA A 685 -34.54 -9.24 -43.11
CA ALA A 685 -34.76 -7.82 -43.41
C ALA A 685 -34.50 -6.93 -42.18
N LEU A 686 -34.92 -7.35 -40.99
CA LEU A 686 -34.68 -6.61 -39.74
C LEU A 686 -33.20 -6.59 -39.36
N TYR A 687 -32.52 -7.73 -39.50
CA TYR A 687 -31.08 -7.83 -39.27
C TYR A 687 -30.27 -7.00 -40.28
N LYS A 688 -30.63 -7.02 -41.56
CA LYS A 688 -30.03 -6.16 -42.59
C LYS A 688 -30.31 -4.67 -42.39
N LYS A 689 -31.34 -4.29 -41.61
CA LYS A 689 -31.51 -2.91 -41.16
C LYS A 689 -30.59 -2.59 -39.99
N ALA A 690 -30.44 -3.52 -39.05
CA ALA A 690 -29.59 -3.35 -37.88
C ALA A 690 -28.10 -3.23 -38.23
N ILE A 691 -27.61 -4.00 -39.21
CA ILE A 691 -26.20 -3.98 -39.64
C ILE A 691 -25.73 -2.60 -40.14
N VAL A 692 -26.62 -1.82 -40.76
CA VAL A 692 -26.29 -0.48 -41.30
C VAL A 692 -26.17 0.56 -40.19
N GLN A 693 -26.63 0.25 -38.99
CA GLN A 693 -26.60 1.17 -37.86
C GLN A 693 -25.29 1.04 -37.06
N PRO A 694 -24.80 2.13 -36.44
CA PRO A 694 -23.59 2.10 -35.62
C PRO A 694 -23.67 1.03 -34.52
N GLY A 695 -22.67 0.16 -34.46
CA GLY A 695 -22.60 -0.94 -33.48
C GLY A 695 -23.44 -2.18 -33.80
N GLY A 696 -24.28 -2.15 -34.85
CA GLY A 696 -25.12 -3.28 -35.24
C GLY A 696 -24.37 -4.44 -35.89
N GLU A 697 -23.27 -4.16 -36.60
CA GLU A 697 -22.45 -5.16 -37.27
C GLU A 697 -22.07 -6.34 -36.36
N ARG A 698 -21.43 -6.05 -35.21
CA ARG A 698 -21.00 -7.07 -34.24
C ARG A 698 -22.16 -7.88 -33.67
N MET A 699 -23.31 -7.25 -33.47
CA MET A 699 -24.47 -7.89 -32.82
C MET A 699 -25.25 -8.84 -33.74
N VAL A 700 -25.16 -8.61 -35.06
CA VAL A 700 -26.10 -9.17 -36.02
C VAL A 700 -25.51 -10.32 -36.84
N TYR A 701 -24.20 -10.30 -37.14
CA TYR A 701 -23.59 -11.29 -38.06
C TYR A 701 -23.89 -12.75 -37.71
N ARG A 702 -23.77 -13.12 -36.42
CA ARG A 702 -24.11 -14.47 -35.96
C ARG A 702 -25.58 -14.82 -36.15
N SER A 703 -26.47 -13.83 -36.00
CA SER A 703 -27.91 -14.02 -36.20
C SER A 703 -28.26 -14.15 -37.68
N LEU A 704 -27.62 -13.37 -38.55
CA LEU A 704 -27.75 -13.51 -40.01
C LEU A 704 -27.23 -14.87 -40.49
N ALA A 705 -26.06 -15.29 -40.02
CA ALA A 705 -25.52 -16.61 -40.34
C ALA A 705 -26.49 -17.74 -39.97
N ARG A 706 -27.11 -17.67 -38.79
CA ARG A 706 -28.10 -18.67 -38.36
C ARG A 706 -29.37 -18.66 -39.22
N VAL A 707 -29.83 -17.48 -39.64
CA VAL A 707 -31.00 -17.37 -40.53
C VAL A 707 -30.67 -17.89 -41.94
N SER A 708 -29.53 -17.49 -42.52
CA SER A 708 -29.05 -17.99 -43.81
C SER A 708 -28.85 -19.51 -43.79
N TYR A 709 -28.32 -20.07 -42.70
CA TYR A 709 -28.18 -21.53 -42.54
C TYR A 709 -29.54 -22.23 -42.56
N LYS A 710 -30.54 -21.69 -41.86
CA LYS A 710 -31.93 -22.21 -41.88
C LYS A 710 -32.62 -22.06 -43.24
N LEU A 711 -32.24 -21.05 -44.03
CA LEU A 711 -32.71 -20.86 -45.41
C LEU A 711 -32.00 -21.77 -46.42
N GLY A 712 -30.93 -22.46 -46.02
CA GLY A 712 -30.11 -23.30 -46.90
C GLY A 712 -29.08 -22.53 -47.72
N GLU A 713 -28.83 -21.25 -47.41
CA GLU A 713 -27.84 -20.41 -48.08
C GLU A 713 -26.44 -20.63 -47.48
N VAL A 714 -25.73 -21.65 -47.97
CA VAL A 714 -24.41 -22.06 -47.46
C VAL A 714 -23.36 -20.95 -47.59
N GLU A 715 -23.24 -20.34 -48.77
CA GLU A 715 -22.25 -19.29 -49.03
C GLU A 715 -22.50 -18.03 -48.19
N GLY A 716 -23.77 -17.60 -48.08
CA GLY A 716 -24.14 -16.47 -47.23
C GLY A 716 -23.87 -16.75 -45.74
N THR A 717 -24.10 -17.98 -45.28
CA THR A 717 -23.77 -18.42 -43.92
C THR A 717 -22.27 -18.29 -43.66
N ARG A 718 -21.43 -18.81 -44.56
CA ARG A 718 -19.97 -18.74 -44.47
C ARG A 718 -19.49 -17.29 -44.40
N GLU A 719 -19.98 -16.44 -45.30
CA GLU A 719 -19.61 -15.02 -45.33
C GLU A 719 -19.94 -14.31 -44.00
N TYR A 720 -21.16 -14.48 -43.49
CA TYR A 720 -21.56 -13.87 -42.21
C TYR A 720 -20.77 -14.40 -41.01
N LEU A 721 -20.39 -15.68 -40.99
CA LEU A 721 -19.56 -16.23 -39.92
C LEU A 721 -18.13 -15.68 -39.96
N HIS A 722 -17.53 -15.50 -41.14
CA HIS A 722 -16.23 -14.83 -41.26
C HIS A 722 -16.29 -13.38 -40.80
N LEU A 723 -17.36 -12.65 -41.15
CA LEU A 723 -17.57 -11.28 -40.69
C LEU A 723 -17.77 -11.22 -39.16
N ALA A 724 -18.46 -12.20 -38.57
CA ALA A 724 -18.57 -12.32 -37.12
C ALA A 724 -17.21 -12.50 -36.45
N LEU A 725 -16.36 -13.40 -36.96
CA LEU A 725 -15.02 -13.64 -36.41
C LEU A 725 -14.05 -12.48 -36.65
N LYS A 726 -14.22 -11.73 -37.73
CA LYS A 726 -13.46 -10.49 -37.96
C LYS A 726 -13.85 -9.40 -36.94
N ALA A 727 -15.13 -9.32 -36.58
CA ALA A 727 -15.62 -8.38 -35.58
C ALA A 727 -15.27 -8.81 -34.14
N ASP A 728 -15.30 -10.11 -33.86
CA ASP A 728 -14.92 -10.71 -32.58
C ASP A 728 -14.18 -12.03 -32.80
N HIS A 729 -12.84 -11.96 -32.71
CA HIS A 729 -11.95 -13.10 -32.93
C HIS A 729 -12.13 -14.23 -31.91
N ASN A 730 -12.83 -13.98 -30.79
CA ASN A 730 -13.09 -14.96 -29.74
C ASN A 730 -14.57 -15.36 -29.64
N ASP A 731 -15.40 -15.11 -30.67
CA ASP A 731 -16.79 -15.60 -30.69
C ASP A 731 -16.84 -17.12 -30.90
N HIS A 732 -16.79 -17.85 -29.79
CA HIS A 732 -16.83 -19.31 -29.76
C HIS A 732 -18.08 -19.91 -30.44
N GLN A 733 -19.22 -19.20 -30.44
CA GLN A 733 -20.43 -19.69 -31.12
C GLN A 733 -20.28 -19.59 -32.65
N ALA A 734 -19.70 -18.49 -33.14
CA ALA A 734 -19.43 -18.32 -34.56
C ALA A 734 -18.40 -19.37 -35.06
N MET A 735 -17.35 -19.64 -34.27
CA MET A 735 -16.38 -20.71 -34.57
C MET A 735 -17.04 -22.08 -34.65
N HIS A 736 -17.88 -22.43 -33.68
CA HIS A 736 -18.61 -23.70 -33.67
C HIS A 736 -19.55 -23.84 -34.87
N MET A 737 -20.34 -22.80 -35.19
CA MET A 737 -21.22 -22.83 -36.36
C MET A 737 -20.44 -22.98 -37.68
N LEU A 738 -19.26 -22.35 -37.79
CA LEU A 738 -18.42 -22.45 -38.97
C LEU A 738 -17.77 -23.83 -39.10
N ALA A 739 -17.29 -24.41 -37.99
CA ALA A 739 -16.79 -25.78 -37.96
C ALA A 739 -17.85 -26.79 -38.39
N LYS A 740 -19.08 -26.64 -37.89
CA LYS A 740 -20.21 -27.49 -38.30
C LYS A 740 -20.56 -27.31 -39.77
N LEU A 741 -20.55 -26.08 -40.29
CA LEU A 741 -20.79 -25.82 -41.72
C LEU A 741 -19.76 -26.55 -42.60
N TYR A 742 -18.48 -26.52 -42.22
CA TYR A 742 -17.41 -27.23 -42.94
C TYR A 742 -17.59 -28.75 -42.90
N LEU A 743 -17.98 -29.30 -41.75
CA LEU A 743 -18.30 -30.72 -41.60
C LEU A 743 -19.48 -31.14 -42.48
N ASP A 744 -20.57 -30.37 -42.47
CA ASP A 744 -21.79 -30.66 -43.23
C ASP A 744 -21.52 -30.66 -44.75
N GLN A 745 -20.59 -29.81 -45.23
CA GLN A 745 -20.19 -29.76 -46.64
C GLN A 745 -19.07 -30.77 -46.99
N GLY A 746 -18.38 -31.33 -45.99
CA GLY A 746 -17.19 -32.15 -46.20
C GLY A 746 -15.97 -31.37 -46.74
N GLU A 747 -15.94 -30.06 -46.52
CA GLU A 747 -14.90 -29.14 -47.00
C GLU A 747 -13.92 -28.79 -45.88
N ASP A 748 -12.62 -28.74 -46.18
CA ASP A 748 -11.55 -28.30 -45.27
C ASP A 748 -11.61 -28.86 -43.83
N PRO A 749 -11.56 -30.20 -43.65
CA PRO A 749 -11.71 -30.83 -42.34
C PRO A 749 -10.64 -30.40 -41.32
N GLN A 750 -9.45 -29.95 -41.78
CA GLN A 750 -8.41 -29.39 -40.91
C GLN A 750 -8.84 -28.03 -40.30
N ILE A 751 -9.50 -27.18 -41.08
CA ILE A 751 -9.98 -25.87 -40.60
C ILE A 751 -11.12 -26.09 -39.62
N ALA A 752 -12.03 -27.04 -39.92
CA ALA A 752 -13.11 -27.42 -39.03
C ALA A 752 -12.59 -27.88 -37.65
N GLU A 753 -11.55 -28.72 -37.61
CA GLU A 753 -10.94 -29.17 -36.35
C GLU A 753 -10.36 -28.00 -35.54
N VAL A 754 -9.62 -27.09 -36.18
CA VAL A 754 -9.00 -25.95 -35.49
C VAL A 754 -10.08 -25.07 -34.85
N LEU A 755 -11.15 -24.75 -35.59
CA LEU A 755 -12.26 -23.95 -35.10
C LEU A 755 -13.05 -24.66 -33.99
N ALA A 756 -13.29 -25.97 -34.12
CA ALA A 756 -13.96 -26.77 -33.09
C ALA A 756 -13.12 -26.86 -31.80
N ARG A 757 -11.80 -26.97 -31.92
CA ARG A 757 -10.88 -26.99 -30.77
C ARG A 757 -10.84 -25.64 -30.05
N GLN A 758 -10.83 -24.55 -30.81
CA GLN A 758 -10.85 -23.19 -30.25
C GLN A 758 -12.18 -22.88 -29.54
N SER A 759 -13.32 -23.25 -30.13
CA SER A 759 -14.63 -23.02 -29.50
C SER A 759 -14.79 -23.80 -28.19
N ALA A 760 -14.37 -25.07 -28.16
CA ALA A 760 -14.38 -25.90 -26.94
C ALA A 760 -13.42 -25.38 -25.87
N ALA A 761 -12.25 -24.84 -26.25
CA ALA A 761 -11.31 -24.24 -25.31
C ALA A 761 -11.85 -22.94 -24.67
N LEU A 762 -12.54 -22.12 -25.46
CA LEU A 762 -13.13 -20.87 -24.99
C LEU A 762 -14.38 -21.08 -24.12
N SER A 763 -15.13 -22.16 -24.34
CA SER A 763 -16.31 -22.51 -23.53
C SER A 763 -16.36 -24.01 -23.23
N PRO A 764 -15.62 -24.47 -22.21
CA PRO A 764 -15.50 -25.90 -21.89
C PRO A 764 -16.79 -26.56 -21.39
N GLY A 765 -17.77 -25.78 -20.93
CA GLY A 765 -19.03 -26.29 -20.35
C GLY A 765 -20.15 -26.59 -21.34
N SER A 766 -19.89 -26.57 -22.65
CA SER A 766 -20.88 -26.80 -23.69
C SER A 766 -20.61 -28.11 -24.43
N ASP A 767 -21.38 -29.15 -24.12
CA ASP A 767 -21.23 -30.50 -24.67
C ASP A 767 -21.25 -30.52 -26.21
N ALA A 768 -22.13 -29.70 -26.81
CA ALA A 768 -22.26 -29.58 -28.26
C ALA A 768 -20.94 -29.18 -28.95
N TYR A 769 -20.06 -28.43 -28.29
CA TYR A 769 -18.77 -28.03 -28.89
C TYR A 769 -17.77 -29.18 -28.88
N TRP A 770 -17.80 -30.00 -27.83
CA TRP A 770 -17.00 -31.20 -27.74
C TRP A 770 -17.48 -32.27 -28.73
N GLU A 771 -18.79 -32.45 -28.89
CA GLU A 771 -19.37 -33.35 -29.88
C GLU A 771 -18.90 -32.99 -31.29
N THR A 772 -19.01 -31.72 -31.69
CA THR A 772 -18.51 -31.28 -33.01
C THR A 772 -17.00 -31.48 -33.15
N LEU A 773 -16.20 -31.32 -32.10
CA LEU A 773 -14.77 -31.62 -32.16
C LEU A 773 -14.51 -33.13 -32.37
N VAL A 774 -15.26 -34.01 -31.70
CA VAL A 774 -15.19 -35.46 -31.90
C VAL A 774 -15.54 -35.80 -33.35
N GLU A 775 -16.65 -35.27 -33.87
CA GLU A 775 -17.07 -35.45 -35.26
C GLU A 775 -16.00 -34.99 -36.26
N THR A 776 -15.35 -33.83 -36.03
CA THR A 776 -14.25 -33.37 -36.90
C THR A 776 -13.04 -34.31 -36.88
N LEU A 777 -12.70 -34.88 -35.72
CA LEU A 777 -11.55 -35.78 -35.56
C LEU A 777 -11.82 -37.14 -36.20
N GLU A 778 -13.04 -37.66 -36.07
CA GLU A 778 -13.48 -38.88 -36.74
C GLU A 778 -13.51 -38.71 -38.27
N ALA A 779 -14.00 -37.58 -38.77
CA ALA A 779 -13.98 -37.26 -40.20
C ALA A 779 -12.56 -37.20 -40.80
N GLN A 780 -11.54 -36.91 -39.98
CA GLN A 780 -10.12 -36.97 -40.37
C GLN A 780 -9.46 -38.34 -40.17
N GLY A 781 -10.16 -39.32 -39.61
CA GLY A 781 -9.61 -40.64 -39.29
C GLY A 781 -8.76 -40.70 -38.01
N LYS A 782 -8.81 -39.68 -37.14
CA LYS A 782 -8.07 -39.60 -35.88
C LYS A 782 -8.85 -40.24 -34.71
N ALA A 783 -9.23 -41.52 -34.86
CA ALA A 783 -10.12 -42.21 -33.92
C ALA A 783 -9.60 -42.27 -32.46
N GLU A 784 -8.29 -42.43 -32.25
CA GLU A 784 -7.72 -42.45 -30.88
C GLU A 784 -7.81 -41.10 -30.18
N GLU A 785 -7.66 -39.98 -30.91
CA GLU A 785 -7.80 -38.64 -30.34
C GLU A 785 -9.27 -38.32 -30.07
N ALA A 786 -10.16 -38.68 -31.00
CA ALA A 786 -11.60 -38.55 -30.84
C ALA A 786 -12.09 -39.25 -29.55
N ALA A 787 -11.64 -40.49 -29.30
CA ALA A 787 -11.98 -41.23 -28.08
C ALA A 787 -11.50 -40.56 -26.78
N LYS A 788 -10.30 -39.94 -26.80
CA LYS A 788 -9.78 -39.19 -25.65
C LYS A 788 -10.57 -37.91 -25.39
N VAL A 789 -10.97 -37.20 -26.45
CA VAL A 789 -11.79 -35.98 -26.35
C VAL A 789 -13.20 -36.32 -25.87
N ALA A 790 -13.81 -37.39 -26.39
CA ALA A 790 -15.12 -37.87 -25.94
C ALA A 790 -15.12 -38.27 -24.46
N ALA A 791 -14.07 -38.95 -24.00
CA ALA A 791 -13.91 -39.30 -22.58
C ALA A 791 -13.79 -38.06 -21.67
N ARG A 792 -13.19 -36.98 -22.18
CA ARG A 792 -13.07 -35.69 -21.46
C ARG A 792 -14.37 -34.89 -21.45
N ALA A 793 -15.22 -35.04 -22.48
CA ALA A 793 -16.52 -34.38 -22.53
C ALA A 793 -17.54 -35.03 -21.59
N ALA A 794 -17.37 -36.33 -21.28
CA ALA A 794 -18.31 -37.10 -20.46
C ALA A 794 -18.04 -37.05 -18.93
N GLY A 795 -16.95 -36.40 -18.49
CA GLY A 795 -16.54 -36.30 -17.09
C GLY A 795 -16.42 -34.86 -16.65
#